data_AF-A0A8J2SZP0-F1
#
_entry.id   AF-A0A8J2SZP0-F1
#
_cell.length_a   1.000
_cell.length_b   1.000
_cell.length_c   1.000
_cell.angle_alpha   90.00
_cell.angle_beta   90.00
_cell.angle_gamma   90.00
#
_symmetry.space_group_name_H-M   'P 1'
#
loop_
_entity.id
_entity.type
_entity.pdbx_description
1 polymer ?
#
loop_
_entity_poly.entity_id
_entity_poly.type
_entity_poly.pdbx_seq_one_letter_code
_entity_poly.pdbx_strand_id
1 'polypeptide(L)'
;MASRPSRASRASAPKYDDGQSNDGSEFEKESSSESEEEEEEEVIVESDDEPQKKRKSSSRKPAPKKARTEYTIEEHEKGSVNRPTENTITSTGAFNGEFAFALGTVCSVLCEKTNRWVTGHVIMFHRGGVTTKYAVKAVRVLFEKAQNGGKTHYQDCDVTTEKEADKRLVRLDLPKREVRLWTSGSPCMRACDLGHAAASKEKPLDPSRGFGASAEAAARAAQKKDFTYQGKGSEGLAKAEQEATKRLSSKPSQADVEACLKLLGDSWPTQERPNVTPDGKAVQGMCLGAVFVLGGVGMAVSQVSSAYPNLCKLITGWVKTSLPEDFPFSSLQINYNYAARKHVDGNNIGPSYIRSLGKHTGGELWTADAFVEATDEDTGEKYVKGGGGQQVLSCSGGWKLFNGNAEHYTKPYQGTRISFIAFSHNAYNKLSTRVASKLKELGFTAASDDGVDLPYFAKYRIDKSEFTPDENSKYFAYQKKRAVELPPPTKPNRISIECYGLTMARGGGWIGYCDASGKQTVHELTPNMTGFHVLELDVHATKGISLINAFVDRKRFDIYGKTDLEVDRFSSFVKKLPAGRVVAIAITDTAVAAKRPPSDKLYDALRLLGAPAQMEKIGYRFPFAFLGVKGGTGHLLMDKTKFLLRIDAALGANGVISDVTTEKTDVTAKVILASAGKK
;
A
#
# COMPACT_ATOMS: atom_id res chain seq x y z
N MET A 1 17.03 44.24 57.67
CA MET A 1 16.76 45.66 57.37
C MET A 1 16.74 45.88 55.86
N ALA A 2 16.15 46.99 55.39
CA ALA A 2 15.98 47.51 54.01
C ALA A 2 16.95 47.01 52.90
N SER A 3 16.61 46.98 51.59
CA SER A 3 15.38 47.37 50.84
C SER A 3 15.45 46.87 49.37
N ARG A 4 14.29 46.70 48.69
CA ARG A 4 14.17 46.50 47.22
C ARG A 4 14.49 47.80 46.44
N PRO A 5 15.03 47.73 45.22
CA PRO A 5 14.23 47.69 43.96
C PRO A 5 14.72 46.56 43.01
N SER A 6 14.21 46.26 41.79
CA SER A 6 12.99 46.62 40.99
C SER A 6 12.76 45.50 39.93
N ARG A 7 11.90 45.68 38.91
CA ARG A 7 11.70 44.73 37.78
C ARG A 7 11.38 45.48 36.47
N ALA A 8 12.12 45.23 35.39
CA ALA A 8 11.91 45.75 34.04
C ALA A 8 12.63 44.81 33.03
N SER A 9 12.25 44.67 31.75
CA SER A 9 11.10 45.20 30.97
C SER A 9 10.74 44.22 29.84
N ARG A 10 9.45 44.10 29.49
CA ARG A 10 8.98 43.49 28.23
C ARG A 10 8.85 44.57 27.15
N ALA A 11 9.07 44.17 25.90
CA ALA A 11 8.63 44.90 24.70
C ALA A 11 8.43 43.89 23.55
N SER A 12 7.66 44.16 22.49
CA SER A 12 6.31 44.74 22.41
C SER A 12 5.76 44.33 21.03
N ALA A 13 4.49 43.97 20.94
CA ALA A 13 3.85 43.70 19.64
C ALA A 13 3.24 45.00 19.08
N PRO A 14 3.28 45.25 17.76
CA PRO A 14 2.53 46.33 17.16
C PRO A 14 1.06 45.94 16.99
N LYS A 15 0.16 46.76 17.54
CA LYS A 15 -1.22 46.87 17.08
C LYS A 15 -1.29 47.97 16.01
N TYR A 16 -2.15 47.80 15.01
CA TYR A 16 -2.66 48.91 14.23
C TYR A 16 -3.73 49.64 15.05
N ASP A 17 -3.85 50.95 14.84
CA ASP A 17 -4.83 51.83 15.48
C ASP A 17 -5.61 52.59 14.41
N ASP A 18 -6.85 52.95 14.72
CA ASP A 18 -7.85 53.51 13.81
C ASP A 18 -8.04 55.03 14.00
N GLY A 19 -8.60 55.70 12.98
CA GLY A 19 -9.33 56.96 13.13
C GLY A 19 -8.93 58.09 12.16
N GLN A 20 -9.83 59.02 11.80
CA GLN A 20 -11.29 59.08 12.00
C GLN A 20 -11.91 60.21 11.15
N SER A 21 -13.24 60.25 11.02
CA SER A 21 -14.09 61.39 10.52
C SER A 21 -14.03 61.73 9.01
N ASN A 22 -15.06 62.28 8.35
CA ASN A 22 -16.41 62.69 8.80
C ASN A 22 -17.44 62.69 7.63
N ASP A 23 -18.75 62.72 7.97
CA ASP A 23 -19.94 63.09 7.14
C ASP A 23 -20.23 62.29 5.83
N GLY A 24 -21.47 62.13 5.33
CA GLY A 24 -22.81 62.55 5.76
C GLY A 24 -23.73 62.83 4.55
N SER A 25 -25.06 62.56 4.61
CA SER A 25 -26.11 62.74 3.53
C SER A 25 -25.92 61.91 2.23
N GLU A 26 -26.90 61.51 1.39
CA GLU A 26 -28.39 61.55 1.27
C GLU A 26 -28.81 60.35 0.34
N PHE A 27 -30.01 59.72 0.36
CA PHE A 27 -31.26 60.01 -0.41
C PHE A 27 -31.03 60.35 -1.91
N GLU A 28 -31.71 59.81 -2.95
CA GLU A 28 -32.88 58.89 -3.17
C GLU A 28 -32.62 58.04 -4.47
N LYS A 29 -33.09 56.78 -4.66
CA LYS A 29 -34.42 56.24 -5.05
C LYS A 29 -34.85 56.46 -6.54
N GLU A 30 -35.07 55.33 -7.24
CA GLU A 30 -35.99 55.07 -8.39
C GLU A 30 -35.75 55.54 -9.86
N SER A 31 -36.40 54.78 -10.77
CA SER A 31 -36.52 54.87 -12.25
C SER A 31 -35.28 54.55 -13.12
N SER A 32 -35.26 53.74 -14.20
CA SER A 32 -36.24 53.08 -15.11
C SER A 32 -36.57 53.78 -16.44
N SER A 33 -36.09 53.21 -17.56
CA SER A 33 -36.65 53.28 -18.94
C SER A 33 -35.90 52.23 -19.79
N GLU A 34 -36.56 51.15 -20.25
CA GLU A 34 -37.04 50.95 -21.65
C GLU A 34 -35.89 50.62 -22.61
N SER A 35 -35.72 49.39 -23.12
CA SER A 35 -36.53 48.62 -24.12
C SER A 35 -36.33 49.16 -25.57
N GLU A 36 -36.40 48.38 -26.65
CA GLU A 36 -36.94 47.02 -26.89
C GLU A 36 -36.35 46.39 -28.20
N GLU A 37 -36.80 45.19 -28.57
CA GLU A 37 -36.87 44.63 -29.96
C GLU A 37 -35.56 44.25 -30.73
N GLU A 38 -35.47 43.15 -31.51
CA GLU A 38 -36.41 42.01 -31.69
C GLU A 38 -35.70 40.73 -32.23
N GLU A 39 -36.55 39.71 -32.45
CA GLU A 39 -36.39 38.29 -32.78
C GLU A 39 -35.50 37.86 -33.98
N GLU A 40 -35.05 36.60 -33.97
CA GLU A 40 -35.65 35.53 -34.82
C GLU A 40 -35.10 34.13 -34.45
N GLU A 41 -36.00 33.17 -34.19
CA GLU A 41 -35.72 31.73 -34.31
C GLU A 41 -35.89 31.31 -35.77
N GLU A 42 -35.09 30.35 -36.27
CA GLU A 42 -35.71 29.26 -37.04
C GLU A 42 -34.89 27.96 -37.03
N VAL A 43 -35.62 26.88 -37.29
CA VAL A 43 -35.21 25.47 -37.28
C VAL A 43 -34.94 25.03 -38.74
N ILE A 44 -34.34 23.84 -38.96
CA ILE A 44 -34.73 22.81 -39.98
C ILE A 44 -33.55 22.00 -40.58
N VAL A 45 -33.50 20.73 -40.14
CA VAL A 45 -33.37 19.47 -40.91
C VAL A 45 -32.05 19.07 -41.63
N GLU A 46 -31.86 17.75 -41.65
CA GLU A 46 -30.80 16.94 -42.26
C GLU A 46 -30.77 17.00 -43.81
N SER A 47 -29.58 16.80 -44.39
CA SER A 47 -29.42 15.94 -45.58
C SER A 47 -27.94 15.59 -45.83
N ASP A 48 -27.68 14.35 -46.26
CA ASP A 48 -26.37 13.87 -46.71
C ASP A 48 -25.91 14.54 -48.02
N ASP A 49 -24.61 14.77 -48.19
CA ASP A 49 -23.86 14.09 -49.26
C ASP A 49 -22.32 14.17 -49.09
N GLU A 50 -21.61 13.13 -49.56
CA GLU A 50 -20.14 13.04 -49.56
C GLU A 50 -19.56 13.64 -50.87
N PRO A 51 -18.28 14.11 -50.94
CA PRO A 51 -17.23 13.13 -51.27
C PRO A 51 -15.81 13.47 -50.78
N GLN A 52 -15.14 12.53 -50.12
CA GLN A 52 -13.68 12.63 -49.86
C GLN A 52 -12.84 12.15 -51.07
N LYS A 53 -11.83 12.94 -51.52
CA LYS A 53 -10.72 12.40 -52.35
C LYS A 53 -9.41 13.21 -52.35
N LYS A 54 -8.35 12.52 -51.87
CA LYS A 54 -6.92 12.57 -52.29
C LYS A 54 -6.00 13.75 -51.91
N ARG A 55 -4.98 13.42 -51.11
CA ARG A 55 -3.53 13.61 -51.40
C ARG A 55 -2.71 12.57 -50.59
N LYS A 56 -2.40 11.40 -51.15
CA LYS A 56 -1.09 10.99 -51.74
C LYS A 56 0.12 11.02 -50.77
N SER A 57 0.61 9.83 -50.40
CA SER A 57 2.00 9.58 -49.99
C SER A 57 2.51 8.21 -50.49
N SER A 58 3.54 8.22 -51.34
CA SER A 58 4.41 7.08 -51.70
C SER A 58 5.55 6.94 -50.67
N SER A 59 6.25 5.81 -50.43
CA SER A 59 6.35 4.50 -51.12
C SER A 59 7.00 3.42 -50.22
N ARG A 60 6.62 2.13 -50.42
CA ARG A 60 7.37 0.83 -50.30
C ARG A 60 8.77 0.81 -49.61
N LYS A 61 9.20 -0.23 -48.85
CA LYS A 61 8.79 -1.65 -48.62
C LYS A 61 9.03 -2.05 -47.13
N PRO A 62 8.54 -3.22 -46.63
CA PRO A 62 9.41 -4.41 -46.62
C PRO A 62 8.69 -5.77 -46.82
N ALA A 63 9.48 -6.82 -47.04
CA ALA A 63 9.11 -8.26 -46.97
C ALA A 63 10.41 -9.07 -46.69
N PRO A 64 10.37 -10.37 -46.29
CA PRO A 64 9.23 -11.21 -45.87
C PRO A 64 9.38 -11.78 -44.44
N LYS A 65 8.31 -12.37 -43.86
CA LYS A 65 8.40 -13.27 -42.69
C LYS A 65 8.39 -14.73 -43.15
N LYS A 66 9.25 -15.58 -42.56
CA LYS A 66 9.30 -17.03 -42.85
C LYS A 66 8.07 -17.76 -42.31
N ALA A 67 7.73 -18.86 -42.98
CA ALA A 67 6.53 -19.66 -42.75
C ALA A 67 6.51 -20.38 -41.38
N ARG A 68 5.30 -20.69 -40.93
CA ARG A 68 5.00 -21.59 -39.81
C ARG A 68 4.49 -22.90 -40.40
N THR A 69 5.14 -24.01 -40.09
CA THR A 69 4.79 -25.33 -40.61
C THR A 69 3.42 -25.79 -40.09
N GLU A 70 2.58 -26.27 -41.00
CA GLU A 70 1.35 -26.99 -40.67
C GLU A 70 1.66 -28.46 -40.35
N TYR A 71 0.79 -29.11 -39.58
CA TYR A 71 0.83 -30.55 -39.34
C TYR A 71 -0.54 -31.12 -39.71
N THR A 72 -0.55 -32.06 -40.65
CA THR A 72 -1.74 -32.67 -41.23
C THR A 72 -2.33 -33.72 -40.28
N ILE A 73 -3.65 -33.94 -40.38
CA ILE A 73 -4.35 -35.07 -39.75
C ILE A 73 -4.83 -35.97 -40.89
N GLU A 74 -4.50 -37.27 -40.86
CA GLU A 74 -5.04 -38.25 -41.79
C GLU A 74 -6.37 -38.84 -41.30
N GLU A 75 -7.23 -39.18 -42.23
CA GLU A 75 -8.55 -39.75 -41.99
C GLU A 75 -8.48 -41.24 -41.66
N HIS A 76 -9.21 -41.68 -40.64
CA HIS A 76 -9.73 -43.04 -40.58
C HIS A 76 -11.16 -43.02 -40.02
N GLU A 77 -12.12 -43.34 -40.89
CA GLU A 77 -13.55 -43.35 -40.62
C GLU A 77 -14.08 -44.72 -40.11
N LYS A 78 -15.36 -44.68 -39.66
CA LYS A 78 -16.38 -45.75 -39.63
C LYS A 78 -16.39 -46.75 -38.46
N GLY A 79 -17.30 -46.45 -37.52
CA GLY A 79 -18.00 -47.41 -36.66
C GLY A 79 -19.42 -46.86 -36.39
N SER A 80 -20.46 -47.67 -36.64
CA SER A 80 -21.83 -47.16 -36.88
C SER A 80 -22.76 -47.12 -35.66
N VAL A 81 -23.61 -46.08 -35.63
CA VAL A 81 -25.04 -46.05 -35.28
C VAL A 81 -25.58 -47.10 -34.30
N ASN A 82 -26.16 -46.61 -33.18
CA ASN A 82 -27.52 -47.01 -32.79
C ASN A 82 -28.20 -45.93 -31.91
N ARG A 83 -29.41 -45.51 -32.30
CA ARG A 83 -30.32 -44.70 -31.47
C ARG A 83 -31.30 -45.64 -30.74
N PRO A 84 -31.60 -45.39 -29.46
CA PRO A 84 -32.91 -45.68 -28.89
C PRO A 84 -33.88 -44.52 -29.18
N THR A 85 -35.14 -44.86 -29.40
CA THR A 85 -36.25 -43.93 -29.69
C THR A 85 -36.95 -43.43 -28.42
N GLU A 86 -37.60 -42.27 -28.57
CA GLU A 86 -38.74 -41.72 -27.82
C GLU A 86 -39.00 -42.15 -26.37
N ASN A 87 -38.92 -41.18 -25.45
CA ASN A 87 -40.12 -40.80 -24.68
C ASN A 87 -40.05 -39.36 -24.17
N THR A 88 -41.21 -38.71 -24.12
CA THR A 88 -41.36 -37.27 -23.95
C THR A 88 -41.34 -36.84 -22.48
N ILE A 89 -40.43 -35.95 -22.09
CA ILE A 89 -40.66 -34.99 -21.00
C ILE A 89 -40.13 -33.61 -21.41
N THR A 90 -41.04 -32.71 -21.81
CA THR A 90 -40.77 -31.28 -21.84
C THR A 90 -40.83 -30.72 -20.42
N SER A 91 -39.69 -30.29 -19.88
CA SER A 91 -39.70 -29.26 -18.83
C SER A 91 -38.53 -28.30 -19.03
N THR A 92 -38.84 -27.01 -19.12
CA THR A 92 -37.86 -25.93 -19.12
C THR A 92 -37.32 -25.75 -17.71
N GLY A 93 -36.19 -26.41 -17.40
CA GLY A 93 -35.50 -26.30 -16.12
C GLY A 93 -34.18 -25.54 -16.24
N ALA A 94 -33.98 -24.51 -15.42
CA ALA A 94 -32.67 -23.89 -15.24
C ALA A 94 -31.79 -24.80 -14.36
N PHE A 95 -30.59 -25.14 -14.83
CA PHE A 95 -29.66 -26.01 -14.11
C PHE A 95 -29.07 -25.30 -12.88
N ASN A 96 -29.19 -25.95 -11.71
CA ASN A 96 -28.46 -25.65 -10.48
C ASN A 96 -27.90 -26.98 -9.94
N GLY A 97 -26.64 -27.30 -10.25
CA GLY A 97 -25.96 -28.50 -9.76
C GLY A 97 -24.54 -28.16 -9.28
N GLU A 98 -24.20 -28.55 -8.04
CA GLU A 98 -22.88 -28.36 -7.46
C GLU A 98 -21.97 -29.54 -7.79
N PHE A 99 -20.89 -29.30 -8.54
CA PHE A 99 -19.83 -30.31 -8.79
C PHE A 99 -18.62 -30.02 -7.90
N ALA A 100 -18.08 -31.05 -7.26
CA ALA A 100 -16.87 -30.97 -6.44
C ALA A 100 -15.72 -31.74 -7.11
N PHE A 101 -14.64 -31.03 -7.44
CA PHE A 101 -13.35 -31.61 -7.86
C PHE A 101 -12.26 -31.22 -6.86
N ALA A 102 -11.24 -32.06 -6.73
CA ALA A 102 -10.07 -31.74 -5.90
C ALA A 102 -9.34 -30.50 -6.44
N LEU A 103 -8.88 -29.65 -5.52
CA LEU A 103 -8.12 -28.44 -5.83
C LEU A 103 -6.80 -28.79 -6.51
N GLY A 104 -6.59 -28.26 -7.72
CA GLY A 104 -5.33 -28.42 -8.48
C GLY A 104 -5.40 -29.35 -9.69
N THR A 105 -6.45 -30.16 -9.85
CA THR A 105 -6.59 -31.07 -11.00
C THR A 105 -6.59 -30.32 -12.34
N VAL A 106 -5.69 -30.72 -13.24
CA VAL A 106 -5.68 -30.23 -14.63
C VAL A 106 -6.74 -31.00 -15.42
N CYS A 107 -7.64 -30.27 -16.08
CA CYS A 107 -8.63 -30.83 -16.98
C CYS A 107 -8.52 -30.23 -18.38
N SER A 108 -8.96 -30.97 -19.40
CA SER A 108 -9.27 -30.38 -20.70
C SER A 108 -10.76 -30.52 -20.97
N VAL A 109 -11.38 -29.46 -21.47
CA VAL A 109 -12.82 -29.35 -21.66
C VAL A 109 -13.10 -29.18 -23.15
N LEU A 110 -13.98 -30.02 -23.72
CA LEU A 110 -14.37 -29.92 -25.11
C LEU A 110 -15.49 -28.88 -25.27
N CYS A 111 -15.18 -27.76 -25.92
CA CYS A 111 -16.14 -26.69 -26.20
C CYS A 111 -17.11 -27.13 -27.30
N GLU A 112 -18.40 -27.20 -26.97
CA GLU A 112 -19.43 -27.71 -27.89
C GLU A 112 -19.59 -26.85 -29.15
N LYS A 113 -19.46 -25.52 -29.03
CA LYS A 113 -19.62 -24.57 -30.16
C LYS A 113 -18.46 -24.57 -31.14
N THR A 114 -17.25 -24.93 -30.71
CA THR A 114 -16.04 -24.85 -31.55
C THR A 114 -15.41 -26.20 -31.84
N ASN A 115 -15.95 -27.28 -31.24
CA ASN A 115 -15.43 -28.65 -31.28
C ASN A 115 -13.91 -28.74 -31.02
N ARG A 116 -13.41 -27.92 -30.09
CA ARG A 116 -11.98 -27.81 -29.71
C ARG A 116 -11.80 -27.99 -28.21
N TRP A 117 -10.74 -28.70 -27.84
CA TRP A 117 -10.33 -28.89 -26.46
C TRP A 117 -9.66 -27.62 -25.91
N VAL A 118 -10.05 -27.22 -24.70
CA VAL A 118 -9.46 -26.11 -23.95
C VAL A 118 -8.91 -26.66 -22.64
N THR A 119 -7.60 -26.58 -22.44
CA THR A 119 -6.92 -27.07 -21.23
C THR A 119 -6.84 -25.98 -20.16
N GLY A 120 -7.19 -26.32 -18.92
CA GLY A 120 -7.14 -25.41 -17.78
C GLY A 120 -7.12 -26.14 -16.44
N HIS A 121 -6.76 -25.43 -15.38
CA HIS A 121 -6.90 -25.96 -14.02
C HIS A 121 -8.35 -25.81 -13.56
N VAL A 122 -8.91 -26.82 -12.89
CA VAL A 122 -10.22 -26.67 -12.25
C VAL A 122 -10.09 -25.72 -11.06
N ILE A 123 -10.52 -24.47 -11.24
CA ILE A 123 -10.66 -23.48 -10.16
C ILE A 123 -12.15 -23.18 -9.98
N MET A 124 -12.88 -24.08 -9.30
CA MET A 124 -14.25 -23.81 -8.87
C MET A 124 -14.52 -24.29 -7.44
N PHE A 125 -14.54 -23.33 -6.51
CA PHE A 125 -15.50 -23.34 -5.41
C PHE A 125 -16.81 -22.72 -5.94
N HIS A 126 -17.94 -23.39 -5.75
CA HIS A 126 -19.20 -22.89 -6.31
C HIS A 126 -19.76 -21.73 -5.47
N ARG A 127 -19.64 -20.49 -6.00
CA ARG A 127 -20.69 -19.47 -5.96
C ARG A 127 -20.34 -18.28 -6.87
N GLY A 128 -20.67 -18.44 -8.16
CA GLY A 128 -20.87 -17.38 -9.15
C GLY A 128 -19.65 -16.51 -9.52
N GLY A 129 -19.06 -16.73 -10.70
CA GLY A 129 -18.01 -15.81 -11.18
C GLY A 129 -17.22 -16.15 -12.45
N VAL A 130 -17.37 -17.33 -13.07
CA VAL A 130 -16.73 -17.58 -14.39
C VAL A 130 -17.65 -17.11 -15.51
N THR A 131 -17.50 -15.85 -15.92
CA THR A 131 -18.20 -15.28 -17.08
C THR A 131 -17.57 -15.73 -18.40
N THR A 132 -17.80 -16.98 -18.80
CA THR A 132 -17.60 -17.44 -20.18
C THR A 132 -18.68 -18.44 -20.57
N LYS A 133 -19.61 -18.01 -21.45
CA LYS A 133 -20.74 -18.80 -21.94
C LYS A 133 -20.31 -19.89 -22.92
N TYR A 134 -19.90 -21.06 -22.43
CA TYR A 134 -19.71 -22.26 -23.25
C TYR A 134 -20.44 -23.45 -22.64
N ALA A 135 -21.26 -24.12 -23.46
CA ALA A 135 -21.78 -25.44 -23.15
C ALA A 135 -20.64 -26.47 -23.31
N VAL A 136 -20.62 -27.47 -22.42
CA VAL A 136 -19.51 -28.41 -22.24
C VAL A 136 -19.97 -29.81 -22.62
N LYS A 137 -19.27 -30.44 -23.57
CA LYS A 137 -19.66 -31.74 -24.12
C LYS A 137 -18.92 -32.93 -23.51
N ALA A 138 -17.67 -32.75 -23.11
CA ALA A 138 -16.84 -33.79 -22.48
C ALA A 138 -15.72 -33.16 -21.65
N VAL A 139 -15.23 -33.89 -20.64
CA VAL A 139 -14.08 -33.50 -19.81
C VAL A 139 -13.05 -34.63 -19.80
N ARG A 140 -11.80 -34.30 -20.15
CA ARG A 140 -10.64 -35.19 -20.04
C ARG A 140 -9.93 -34.92 -18.73
N VAL A 141 -9.83 -35.93 -17.87
CA VAL A 141 -9.21 -35.84 -16.55
C VAL A 141 -7.88 -36.60 -16.55
N LEU A 142 -6.84 -35.98 -15.98
CA LEU A 142 -5.55 -36.63 -15.76
C LEU A 142 -5.60 -37.42 -14.44
N PHE A 143 -5.44 -38.74 -14.51
CA PHE A 143 -5.30 -39.57 -13.31
C PHE A 143 -3.82 -39.85 -13.05
N GLU A 144 -3.20 -39.10 -12.13
CA GLU A 144 -1.97 -39.56 -11.50
C GLU A 144 -2.30 -40.68 -10.52
N LYS A 145 -1.90 -41.91 -10.85
CA LYS A 145 -1.92 -43.00 -9.87
C LYS A 145 -0.65 -42.90 -9.03
N ALA A 146 -0.82 -42.54 -7.75
CA ALA A 146 0.29 -42.54 -6.82
C ALA A 146 0.91 -43.94 -6.70
N GLN A 147 2.24 -43.97 -6.63
CA GLN A 147 3.14 -45.14 -6.51
C GLN A 147 3.36 -45.98 -7.78
N ASN A 148 4.65 -46.19 -8.07
CA ASN A 148 5.24 -47.12 -9.04
C ASN A 148 5.07 -46.83 -10.55
N GLY A 149 5.66 -45.72 -11.02
CA GLY A 149 6.51 -45.72 -12.23
C GLY A 149 5.89 -46.09 -13.58
N GLY A 150 4.56 -46.01 -13.74
CA GLY A 150 3.85 -46.29 -15.00
C GLY A 150 3.49 -45.04 -15.81
N LYS A 151 3.41 -45.18 -17.15
CA LYS A 151 3.09 -44.08 -18.08
C LYS A 151 1.76 -43.39 -17.78
N THR A 152 1.70 -42.09 -18.05
CA THR A 152 0.50 -41.24 -17.98
C THR A 152 -0.65 -41.81 -18.81
N HIS A 153 -1.83 -41.96 -18.21
CA HIS A 153 -3.06 -42.39 -18.90
C HIS A 153 -4.08 -41.25 -18.92
N TYR A 154 -4.75 -41.07 -20.06
CA TYR A 154 -5.82 -40.09 -20.25
C TYR A 154 -7.12 -40.83 -20.51
N GLN A 155 -8.17 -40.47 -19.76
CA GLN A 155 -9.52 -40.99 -20.01
C GLN A 155 -10.46 -39.82 -20.32
N ASP A 156 -11.24 -39.98 -21.38
CA ASP A 156 -12.35 -39.06 -21.69
C ASP A 156 -13.56 -39.46 -20.86
N CYS A 157 -14.14 -38.49 -20.16
CA CYS A 157 -15.32 -38.69 -19.34
C CYS A 157 -16.50 -37.88 -19.89
N ASP A 158 -17.58 -38.59 -20.19
CA ASP A 158 -18.89 -37.99 -20.41
C ASP A 158 -19.46 -37.54 -19.05
N VAL A 159 -19.85 -36.28 -18.99
CA VAL A 159 -20.43 -35.61 -17.81
C VAL A 159 -21.74 -34.91 -18.15
N THR A 160 -22.37 -35.27 -19.28
CA THR A 160 -23.61 -34.65 -19.79
C THR A 160 -24.85 -34.93 -18.95
N THR A 161 -24.78 -35.86 -17.98
CA THR A 161 -25.89 -36.15 -17.06
C THR A 161 -25.40 -36.24 -15.60
N GLU A 162 -26.24 -35.74 -14.68
CA GLU A 162 -26.02 -35.78 -13.23
C GLU A 162 -25.76 -37.21 -12.73
N LYS A 163 -26.50 -38.19 -13.25
CA LYS A 163 -26.45 -39.61 -12.87
C LYS A 163 -25.10 -40.29 -13.15
N GLU A 164 -24.37 -39.89 -14.18
CA GLU A 164 -23.03 -40.45 -14.47
C GLU A 164 -21.89 -39.69 -13.77
N ALA A 165 -22.13 -38.43 -13.37
CA ALA A 165 -21.21 -37.70 -12.50
C ALA A 165 -21.25 -38.23 -11.06
N ASP A 166 -22.45 -38.44 -10.50
CA ASP A 166 -22.65 -38.79 -9.09
C ASP A 166 -22.08 -40.19 -8.74
N LYS A 167 -22.06 -41.12 -9.71
CA LYS A 167 -21.44 -42.46 -9.56
C LYS A 167 -19.93 -42.46 -9.27
N ARG A 168 -19.24 -41.34 -9.50
CA ARG A 168 -17.77 -41.23 -9.38
C ARG A 168 -17.33 -40.16 -8.37
N LEU A 169 -18.26 -39.63 -7.59
CA LEU A 169 -17.99 -38.59 -6.60
C LEU A 169 -17.54 -39.20 -5.27
N VAL A 170 -16.30 -38.93 -4.84
CA VAL A 170 -15.86 -39.23 -3.47
C VAL A 170 -16.44 -38.14 -2.56
N ARG A 171 -17.57 -38.43 -1.90
CA ARG A 171 -18.18 -37.50 -0.94
C ARG A 171 -17.31 -37.41 0.32
N LEU A 172 -16.78 -36.22 0.58
CA LEU A 172 -16.26 -35.84 1.89
C LEU A 172 -17.45 -35.34 2.73
N ASP A 173 -17.79 -36.05 3.80
CA ASP A 173 -18.87 -35.67 4.70
C ASP A 173 -18.53 -34.38 5.47
N LEU A 174 -19.06 -33.26 4.99
CA LEU A 174 -19.04 -31.98 5.69
C LEU A 174 -20.50 -31.53 5.96
N PRO A 175 -20.89 -31.33 7.23
CA PRO A 175 -22.26 -30.99 7.57
C PRO A 175 -22.65 -29.58 7.10
N LYS A 176 -23.94 -29.40 6.78
CA LYS A 176 -24.53 -28.11 6.36
C LYS A 176 -24.33 -27.03 7.42
N ARG A 177 -23.98 -25.81 6.99
CA ARG A 177 -23.81 -24.65 7.88
C ARG A 177 -25.16 -24.01 8.24
N GLU A 178 -25.51 -24.05 9.51
CA GLU A 178 -26.50 -23.15 10.12
C GLU A 178 -25.82 -21.92 10.75
N VAL A 179 -26.56 -20.82 10.83
CA VAL A 179 -26.23 -19.69 11.70
C VAL A 179 -26.62 -20.07 13.12
N ARG A 180 -25.65 -20.48 13.96
CA ARG A 180 -25.92 -20.84 15.36
C ARG A 180 -25.98 -19.60 16.25
N LEU A 181 -27.15 -19.36 16.84
CA LEU A 181 -27.26 -18.67 18.13
C LEU A 181 -26.55 -19.54 19.18
N TRP A 182 -25.48 -19.02 19.80
CA TRP A 182 -24.70 -19.78 20.77
C TRP A 182 -25.21 -19.57 22.20
N THR A 183 -25.77 -20.64 22.78
CA THR A 183 -25.83 -20.82 24.23
C THR A 183 -24.69 -21.73 24.66
N SER A 184 -23.84 -21.24 25.57
CA SER A 184 -22.77 -21.95 26.31
C SER A 184 -21.67 -22.67 25.51
N GLY A 185 -20.41 -22.23 25.67
CA GLY A 185 -19.46 -23.11 26.36
C GLY A 185 -18.26 -23.74 25.62
N SER A 186 -17.95 -23.43 24.35
CA SER A 186 -16.75 -23.98 23.68
C SER A 186 -15.96 -22.96 22.86
N PRO A 187 -14.60 -23.02 22.86
CA PRO A 187 -13.75 -22.02 22.22
C PRO A 187 -13.74 -22.08 20.69
N CYS A 188 -13.61 -20.90 20.07
CA CYS A 188 -13.64 -20.68 18.63
C CYS A 188 -12.47 -21.38 17.89
N MET A 189 -12.79 -22.28 16.97
CA MET A 189 -11.81 -22.95 16.11
C MET A 189 -12.36 -23.18 14.70
N ARG A 190 -11.90 -22.35 13.76
CA ARG A 190 -11.61 -22.82 12.40
C ARG A 190 -10.10 -22.88 12.21
N ALA A 191 -9.50 -23.96 12.71
CA ALA A 191 -8.28 -24.45 12.09
C ALA A 191 -8.67 -24.94 10.69
N CYS A 192 -8.47 -24.08 9.69
CA CYS A 192 -8.46 -24.54 8.30
C CYS A 192 -7.24 -25.45 8.13
N ASP A 193 -7.40 -26.60 7.45
CA ASP A 193 -6.30 -27.52 7.15
C ASP A 193 -5.20 -26.83 6.33
N LEU A 194 -4.17 -26.32 7.02
CA LEU A 194 -3.04 -25.61 6.41
C LEU A 194 -1.97 -26.58 5.89
N GLY A 195 -2.39 -27.61 5.16
CA GLY A 195 -1.51 -28.52 4.43
C GLY A 195 -0.78 -27.89 3.23
N HIS A 196 -0.93 -26.58 2.99
CA HIS A 196 -0.42 -25.85 1.83
C HIS A 196 0.45 -24.62 2.16
N ALA A 197 0.84 -24.42 3.42
CA ALA A 197 1.57 -23.21 3.87
C ALA A 197 3.05 -23.46 4.21
N ALA A 198 3.85 -24.05 3.31
CA ALA A 198 5.29 -24.26 3.54
C ALA A 198 6.15 -24.36 2.25
N ALA A 199 6.21 -23.30 1.44
CA ALA A 199 7.18 -23.22 0.33
C ALA A 199 7.77 -21.82 0.07
N SER A 200 7.59 -20.85 0.97
CA SER A 200 8.40 -19.63 0.97
C SER A 200 9.76 -19.94 1.58
N LYS A 201 10.67 -20.52 0.79
CA LYS A 201 12.09 -20.53 1.12
C LYS A 201 12.64 -19.13 0.93
N GLU A 202 12.43 -18.25 1.91
CA GLU A 202 13.30 -17.08 2.06
C GLU A 202 14.72 -17.63 2.24
N LYS A 203 15.53 -17.50 1.20
CA LYS A 203 16.95 -17.81 1.29
C LYS A 203 17.56 -16.81 2.28
N PRO A 204 18.41 -17.25 3.22
CA PRO A 204 19.19 -16.33 4.05
C PRO A 204 19.86 -15.27 3.18
N LEU A 205 19.96 -14.04 3.69
CA LEU A 205 20.71 -12.98 3.02
C LEU A 205 22.13 -13.51 2.74
N ASP A 206 22.57 -13.39 1.49
CA ASP A 206 23.92 -13.75 1.06
C ASP A 206 24.75 -12.46 0.93
N PRO A 207 25.62 -12.13 1.91
CA PRO A 207 26.42 -10.91 1.90
C PRO A 207 27.43 -10.86 0.75
N SER A 208 27.72 -11.98 0.08
CA SER A 208 28.57 -11.98 -1.11
C SER A 208 27.88 -11.37 -2.33
N ARG A 209 26.53 -11.33 -2.35
CA ARG A 209 25.72 -10.84 -3.47
C ARG A 209 24.95 -9.58 -3.14
N GLY A 210 24.34 -9.50 -1.96
CA GLY A 210 23.43 -8.44 -1.58
C GLY A 210 22.08 -8.50 -2.30
N PHE A 211 21.20 -7.56 -1.96
CA PHE A 211 19.81 -7.54 -2.38
C PHE A 211 19.63 -7.33 -3.89
N GLY A 212 18.90 -8.24 -4.53
CA GLY A 212 18.51 -8.16 -5.94
C GLY A 212 19.57 -8.60 -6.96
N ALA A 213 20.74 -9.05 -6.51
CA ALA A 213 21.82 -9.49 -7.40
C ALA A 213 21.68 -10.97 -7.82
N SER A 214 21.90 -11.27 -9.10
CA SER A 214 22.01 -12.63 -9.62
C SER A 214 23.39 -13.24 -9.31
N ALA A 215 23.51 -14.57 -9.40
CA ALA A 215 24.79 -15.26 -9.19
C ALA A 215 25.85 -14.80 -10.19
N GLU A 216 25.45 -14.71 -11.46
CA GLU A 216 26.28 -14.34 -12.61
C GLU A 216 26.68 -12.86 -12.54
N ALA A 217 25.74 -11.99 -12.13
CA ALA A 217 26.00 -10.57 -11.97
C ALA A 217 26.99 -10.29 -10.82
N ALA A 218 26.81 -10.95 -9.66
CA ALA A 218 27.74 -10.84 -8.54
C ALA A 218 29.15 -11.31 -8.91
N ALA A 219 29.28 -12.46 -9.58
CA ALA A 219 30.55 -13.00 -10.05
C ALA A 219 31.26 -12.06 -11.05
N ARG A 220 30.54 -11.56 -12.07
CA ARG A 220 31.07 -10.58 -13.02
C ARG A 220 31.48 -9.28 -12.34
N ALA A 221 30.70 -8.82 -11.37
CA ALA A 221 30.99 -7.58 -10.67
C ALA A 221 32.25 -7.70 -9.82
N ALA A 222 32.53 -8.87 -9.21
CA ALA A 222 33.75 -9.12 -8.42
C ALA A 222 35.04 -9.06 -9.27
N GLN A 223 34.95 -9.30 -10.58
CA GLN A 223 36.10 -9.31 -11.50
C GLN A 223 36.48 -7.91 -12.03
N LYS A 224 35.60 -6.91 -11.93
CA LYS A 224 35.90 -5.52 -12.35
C LYS A 224 36.58 -4.75 -11.23
N LYS A 225 37.80 -4.24 -11.48
CA LYS A 225 38.52 -3.35 -10.55
C LYS A 225 38.28 -1.87 -10.81
N ASP A 226 38.19 -1.46 -12.07
CA ASP A 226 38.08 -0.03 -12.45
C ASP A 226 36.75 0.27 -13.17
N PHE A 227 36.16 1.42 -12.84
CA PHE A 227 34.95 1.94 -13.47
C PHE A 227 35.15 3.40 -13.88
N THR A 228 35.02 3.69 -15.17
CA THR A 228 35.06 5.05 -15.72
C THR A 228 33.65 5.51 -16.08
N TYR A 229 33.25 6.69 -15.62
CA TYR A 229 31.97 7.28 -16.00
C TYR A 229 32.03 7.90 -17.41
N GLN A 230 31.15 7.46 -18.30
CA GLN A 230 31.07 7.92 -19.69
C GLN A 230 29.75 8.65 -20.03
N GLY A 231 28.98 9.06 -19.01
CA GLY A 231 27.73 9.79 -19.20
C GLY A 231 27.92 11.29 -19.43
N LYS A 232 26.82 11.98 -19.77
CA LYS A 232 26.79 13.45 -19.91
C LYS A 232 27.32 14.11 -18.63
N GLY A 233 28.14 15.15 -18.78
CA GLY A 233 28.72 15.87 -17.65
C GLY A 233 29.99 15.27 -17.04
N SER A 234 30.55 14.21 -17.64
CA SER A 234 31.81 13.59 -17.20
C SER A 234 32.98 14.57 -17.08
N GLU A 235 33.11 15.54 -17.99
CA GLU A 235 34.15 16.58 -17.94
C GLU A 235 33.97 17.53 -16.75
N GLY A 236 32.75 18.01 -16.52
CA GLY A 236 32.42 18.88 -15.38
C GLY A 236 32.62 18.16 -14.05
N LEU A 237 32.23 16.88 -13.98
CA LEU A 237 32.49 16.02 -12.82
C LEU A 237 33.99 15.78 -12.59
N ALA A 238 34.79 15.60 -13.64
CA ALA A 238 36.25 15.45 -13.50
C ALA A 238 36.91 16.72 -12.96
N LYS A 239 36.48 17.91 -13.40
CA LYS A 239 36.92 19.20 -12.83
C LYS A 239 36.46 19.34 -11.37
N ALA A 240 35.22 18.96 -11.06
CA ALA A 240 34.67 18.99 -9.71
C ALA A 240 35.38 18.02 -8.75
N GLU A 241 35.81 16.84 -9.22
CA GLU A 241 36.62 15.87 -8.47
C GLU A 241 38.01 16.43 -8.14
N GLN A 242 38.70 17.03 -9.12
CA GLN A 242 40.00 17.67 -8.89
C GLN A 242 39.90 18.84 -7.89
N GLU A 243 38.85 19.64 -7.97
CA GLU A 243 38.61 20.73 -7.02
C GLU A 243 38.21 20.20 -5.63
N ALA A 244 37.42 19.12 -5.57
CA ALA A 244 37.07 18.47 -4.33
C ALA A 244 38.30 17.91 -3.61
N THR A 245 39.25 17.31 -4.34
CA THR A 245 40.53 16.83 -3.76
C THR A 245 41.29 17.93 -3.02
N LYS A 246 41.26 19.18 -3.51
CA LYS A 246 41.92 20.34 -2.85
C LYS A 246 41.15 20.83 -1.62
N ARG A 247 39.84 20.59 -1.56
CA ARG A 247 38.91 21.09 -0.53
C ARG A 247 38.50 20.04 0.51
N LEU A 248 38.96 18.80 0.36
CA LEU A 248 38.71 17.74 1.34
C LEU A 248 39.24 18.17 2.71
N SER A 249 38.35 18.18 3.69
CA SER A 249 38.62 18.52 5.07
C SER A 249 37.70 17.70 5.99
N SER A 250 37.93 17.75 7.30
CA SER A 250 37.09 17.04 8.27
C SER A 250 35.67 17.64 8.39
N LYS A 251 35.48 18.90 7.99
CA LYS A 251 34.17 19.60 8.00
C LYS A 251 34.02 20.51 6.76
N PRO A 252 33.75 19.94 5.56
CA PRO A 252 33.59 20.72 4.33
C PRO A 252 32.42 21.70 4.43
N SER A 253 32.58 22.91 3.89
CA SER A 253 31.55 23.95 3.94
C SER A 253 30.57 23.85 2.77
N GLN A 254 29.44 24.57 2.87
CA GLN A 254 28.53 24.75 1.73
C GLN A 254 29.24 25.42 0.54
N ALA A 255 30.15 26.36 0.81
CA ALA A 255 30.89 27.07 -0.23
C ALA A 255 31.82 26.15 -1.02
N ASP A 256 32.38 25.11 -0.38
CA ASP A 256 33.21 24.10 -1.04
C ASP A 256 32.39 23.22 -1.97
N VAL A 257 31.22 22.76 -1.51
CA VAL A 257 30.26 22.01 -2.33
C VAL A 257 29.79 22.84 -3.53
N GLU A 258 29.45 24.11 -3.31
CA GLU A 258 29.07 25.01 -4.38
C GLU A 258 30.20 25.30 -5.37
N ALA A 259 31.45 25.43 -4.91
CA ALA A 259 32.61 25.62 -5.78
C ALA A 259 32.78 24.44 -6.73
N CYS A 260 32.70 23.21 -6.22
CA CYS A 260 32.73 22.00 -7.04
C CYS A 260 31.54 21.92 -8.00
N LEU A 261 30.31 22.18 -7.54
CA LEU A 261 29.12 22.04 -8.40
C LEU A 261 28.99 23.12 -9.48
N LYS A 262 29.57 24.32 -9.28
CA LYS A 262 29.66 25.37 -10.32
C LYS A 262 30.48 24.91 -11.53
N LEU A 263 31.44 23.98 -11.36
CA LEU A 263 32.27 23.45 -12.46
C LEU A 263 31.52 22.53 -13.42
N LEU A 264 30.30 22.10 -13.09
CA LEU A 264 29.44 21.34 -14.02
C LEU A 264 28.81 22.24 -15.10
N GLY A 265 28.66 23.56 -14.84
CA GLY A 265 27.97 24.49 -15.75
C GLY A 265 26.56 23.99 -16.11
N ASP A 266 26.23 24.03 -17.41
CA ASP A 266 25.01 23.42 -17.97
C ASP A 266 25.17 21.93 -18.32
N SER A 267 26.39 21.40 -18.19
CA SER A 267 26.74 20.01 -18.47
C SER A 267 26.53 19.12 -17.24
N TRP A 268 25.34 19.19 -16.64
CA TRP A 268 24.96 18.25 -15.58
C TRP A 268 24.71 16.84 -16.13
N PRO A 269 25.00 15.79 -15.33
CA PRO A 269 24.50 14.45 -15.56
C PRO A 269 22.97 14.43 -15.70
N THR A 270 22.46 13.43 -16.41
CA THR A 270 21.02 13.28 -16.68
C THR A 270 20.48 11.96 -16.13
N GLN A 271 19.23 11.96 -15.70
CA GLN A 271 18.53 10.80 -15.19
C GLN A 271 17.17 10.60 -15.84
N GLU A 272 16.86 9.36 -16.21
CA GLU A 272 15.53 8.95 -16.63
C GLU A 272 14.69 8.63 -15.39
N ARG A 273 13.83 9.58 -14.98
CA ARG A 273 12.88 9.41 -13.86
C ARG A 273 11.44 9.74 -14.30
N PRO A 274 10.82 8.98 -15.23
CA PRO A 274 9.52 9.33 -15.82
C PRO A 274 8.39 9.55 -14.78
N ASN A 275 8.49 8.94 -13.60
CA ASN A 275 7.53 9.12 -12.51
C ASN A 275 7.56 10.52 -11.86
N VAL A 276 8.63 11.30 -12.04
CA VAL A 276 8.82 12.60 -11.38
C VAL A 276 9.01 13.76 -12.37
N THR A 277 9.25 13.48 -13.65
CA THR A 277 9.57 14.53 -14.63
C THR A 277 8.28 15.08 -15.29
N PRO A 278 8.09 16.42 -15.33
CA PRO A 278 6.86 17.05 -15.85
C PRO A 278 6.40 16.52 -17.21
N ASP A 279 7.35 16.37 -18.14
CA ASP A 279 7.15 16.02 -19.55
C ASP A 279 7.66 14.63 -19.93
N GLY A 280 8.03 13.80 -18.94
CA GLY A 280 8.58 12.46 -19.15
C GLY A 280 10.02 12.41 -19.67
N LYS A 281 10.68 13.55 -19.94
CA LYS A 281 12.07 13.58 -20.43
C LYS A 281 13.07 13.34 -19.31
N ALA A 282 14.33 13.09 -19.68
CA ALA A 282 15.43 12.99 -18.73
C ALA A 282 15.76 14.36 -18.11
N VAL A 283 15.96 14.42 -16.80
CA VAL A 283 16.25 15.65 -16.04
C VAL A 283 17.69 15.72 -15.57
N GLN A 284 18.18 16.93 -15.35
CA GLN A 284 19.53 17.18 -14.85
C GLN A 284 19.64 16.88 -13.36
N GLY A 285 20.61 16.06 -13.00
CA GLY A 285 20.85 15.61 -11.64
C GLY A 285 21.67 14.32 -11.57
N MET A 286 22.12 13.99 -10.37
CA MET A 286 22.91 12.80 -10.07
C MET A 286 22.49 12.19 -8.73
N CYS A 287 22.64 10.87 -8.61
CA CYS A 287 22.45 10.15 -7.36
C CYS A 287 23.83 9.67 -6.90
N LEU A 288 24.20 10.01 -5.68
CA LEU A 288 25.39 9.51 -5.00
C LEU A 288 24.95 8.44 -3.99
N GLY A 289 25.82 7.45 -3.76
CA GLY A 289 25.59 6.38 -2.78
C GLY A 289 24.87 5.16 -3.36
N ALA A 290 23.98 4.56 -2.57
CA ALA A 290 23.31 3.32 -2.92
C ALA A 290 22.22 3.52 -4.00
N VAL A 291 22.21 2.66 -5.01
CA VAL A 291 21.20 2.62 -6.08
C VAL A 291 20.78 1.18 -6.38
N PHE A 292 19.55 0.97 -6.81
CA PHE A 292 19.07 -0.33 -7.30
C PHE A 292 19.18 -0.38 -8.83
N VAL A 293 19.94 -1.33 -9.36
CA VAL A 293 20.22 -1.48 -10.79
C VAL A 293 19.51 -2.72 -11.34
N LEU A 294 18.76 -2.53 -12.43
CA LEU A 294 18.02 -3.59 -13.13
C LEU A 294 18.97 -4.57 -13.85
N GLY A 295 18.40 -5.60 -14.49
CA GLY A 295 19.20 -6.61 -15.22
C GLY A 295 19.95 -7.58 -14.31
N GLY A 296 19.48 -7.78 -13.08
CA GLY A 296 20.07 -8.72 -12.11
C GLY A 296 21.30 -8.18 -11.37
N VAL A 297 21.62 -6.89 -11.48
CA VAL A 297 22.74 -6.27 -10.74
C VAL A 297 22.37 -6.02 -9.27
N GLY A 298 21.13 -5.60 -8.99
CA GLY A 298 20.66 -5.35 -7.63
C GLY A 298 21.22 -4.07 -7.01
N MET A 299 21.40 -4.07 -5.68
CA MET A 299 21.97 -2.94 -4.96
C MET A 299 23.46 -2.74 -5.29
N ALA A 300 23.80 -1.54 -5.76
CA ALA A 300 25.15 -1.15 -6.12
C ALA A 300 25.51 0.25 -5.62
N VAL A 301 26.79 0.58 -5.64
CA VAL A 301 27.26 1.97 -5.56
C VAL A 301 26.95 2.67 -6.89
N SER A 302 26.50 3.92 -6.84
CA SER A 302 26.23 4.69 -8.05
C SER A 302 27.48 4.88 -8.90
N GLN A 303 27.29 5.00 -10.22
CA GLN A 303 28.39 5.18 -11.17
C GLN A 303 29.18 6.46 -10.90
N VAL A 304 28.48 7.55 -10.52
CA VAL A 304 29.10 8.83 -10.18
C VAL A 304 29.91 8.72 -8.88
N SER A 305 29.35 8.10 -7.83
CA SER A 305 30.06 7.84 -6.57
C SER A 305 31.28 6.93 -6.72
N SER A 306 31.27 6.04 -7.71
CA SER A 306 32.38 5.13 -8.00
C SER A 306 33.51 5.83 -8.76
N ALA A 307 33.17 6.69 -9.72
CA ALA A 307 34.13 7.40 -10.57
C ALA A 307 34.70 8.69 -9.95
N TYR A 308 33.96 9.34 -9.04
CA TYR A 308 34.32 10.64 -8.45
C TYR A 308 34.26 10.56 -6.90
N PRO A 309 35.18 9.80 -6.27
CA PRO A 309 35.13 9.48 -4.85
C PRO A 309 35.42 10.68 -3.94
N ASN A 310 36.27 11.64 -4.32
CA ASN A 310 36.61 12.79 -3.47
C ASN A 310 35.48 13.83 -3.48
N LEU A 311 34.85 14.08 -4.62
CA LEU A 311 33.61 14.85 -4.73
C LEU A 311 32.51 14.22 -3.87
N CYS A 312 32.37 12.89 -3.93
CA CYS A 312 31.42 12.18 -3.09
C CYS A 312 31.74 12.34 -1.59
N LYS A 313 32.99 12.15 -1.17
CA LYS A 313 33.44 12.32 0.24
C LYS A 313 33.26 13.75 0.75
N LEU A 314 33.52 14.75 -0.08
CA LEU A 314 33.32 16.16 0.25
C LEU A 314 31.83 16.45 0.50
N ILE A 315 30.96 16.01 -0.42
CA ILE A 315 29.52 16.22 -0.31
C ILE A 315 28.94 15.45 0.88
N THR A 316 29.30 14.18 1.10
CA THR A 316 28.81 13.43 2.29
C THR A 316 29.33 14.03 3.59
N GLY A 317 30.56 14.57 3.61
CA GLY A 317 31.12 15.32 4.73
C GLY A 317 30.32 16.58 5.07
N TRP A 318 30.01 17.40 4.07
CA TRP A 318 29.16 18.59 4.24
C TRP A 318 27.74 18.25 4.70
N VAL A 319 27.13 17.20 4.12
CA VAL A 319 25.77 16.76 4.53
C VAL A 319 25.76 16.35 6.00
N LYS A 320 26.66 15.46 6.43
CA LYS A 320 26.76 15.03 7.84
C LYS A 320 26.94 16.18 8.82
N THR A 321 27.72 17.19 8.46
CA THR A 321 28.03 18.33 9.34
C THR A 321 26.99 19.45 9.29
N SER A 322 26.03 19.42 8.36
CA SER A 322 25.00 20.45 8.21
C SER A 322 23.57 19.97 8.49
N LEU A 323 23.33 18.66 8.57
CA LEU A 323 22.06 18.09 9.05
C LEU A 323 21.79 18.51 10.51
N PRO A 324 20.51 18.65 10.92
CA PRO A 324 20.15 19.08 12.27
C PRO A 324 20.28 17.97 13.34
N GLU A 325 20.43 16.71 12.90
CA GLU A 325 20.58 15.51 13.73
C GLU A 325 21.50 14.50 13.02
N ASP A 326 21.97 13.48 13.74
CA ASP A 326 22.74 12.35 13.20
C ASP A 326 21.86 11.39 12.37
N PHE A 327 21.33 11.89 11.25
CA PHE A 327 20.48 11.13 10.33
C PHE A 327 21.29 10.12 9.50
N PRO A 328 20.99 8.81 9.56
CA PRO A 328 21.67 7.82 8.73
C PRO A 328 21.16 7.85 7.28
N PHE A 329 22.04 8.07 6.29
CA PHE A 329 21.67 8.09 4.87
C PHE A 329 22.53 7.13 4.03
N SER A 330 21.87 6.41 3.10
CA SER A 330 22.54 5.53 2.13
C SER A 330 22.85 6.22 0.81
N SER A 331 22.13 7.31 0.53
CA SER A 331 22.04 7.90 -0.80
C SER A 331 21.78 9.42 -0.72
N LEU A 332 22.26 10.14 -1.74
CA LEU A 332 22.03 11.58 -1.93
C LEU A 332 21.57 11.83 -3.36
N GLN A 333 20.33 12.29 -3.53
CA GLN A 333 19.84 12.75 -4.83
C GLN A 333 20.12 14.26 -4.95
N ILE A 334 20.87 14.65 -5.97
CA ILE A 334 21.19 16.04 -6.29
C ILE A 334 20.46 16.39 -7.60
N ASN A 335 19.52 17.32 -7.54
CA ASN A 335 18.70 17.76 -8.67
C ASN A 335 19.11 19.17 -9.10
N TYR A 336 19.19 19.42 -10.41
CA TYR A 336 19.46 20.73 -10.98
C TYR A 336 18.28 21.19 -11.84
N ASN A 337 17.77 22.40 -11.57
CA ASN A 337 16.82 23.13 -12.40
C ASN A 337 15.59 22.34 -12.93
N TYR A 338 15.02 21.41 -12.15
CA TYR A 338 13.66 20.91 -12.40
C TYR A 338 12.78 20.91 -11.14
N ALA A 339 11.47 21.05 -11.35
CA ALA A 339 10.43 20.82 -10.34
C ALA A 339 9.91 19.38 -10.46
N ALA A 340 9.99 18.60 -9.39
CA ALA A 340 9.48 17.23 -9.39
C ALA A 340 7.95 17.22 -9.34
N ARG A 341 7.32 16.39 -10.18
CA ARG A 341 5.88 16.06 -10.11
C ARG A 341 5.52 15.43 -8.76
N LYS A 342 4.22 15.37 -8.46
CA LYS A 342 3.68 14.59 -7.35
C LYS A 342 4.01 13.11 -7.50
N HIS A 343 4.75 12.56 -6.53
CA HIS A 343 5.21 11.17 -6.50
C HIS A 343 5.41 10.66 -5.06
N VAL A 344 5.71 9.36 -4.94
CA VAL A 344 6.08 8.68 -3.69
C VAL A 344 7.36 7.88 -3.94
N ASP A 345 8.38 8.03 -3.10
CA ASP A 345 9.62 7.25 -3.20
C ASP A 345 9.48 5.93 -2.41
N GLY A 346 8.69 4.99 -2.95
CA GLY A 346 8.37 3.71 -2.30
C GLY A 346 9.55 2.75 -2.07
N ASN A 347 10.74 3.09 -2.54
CA ASN A 347 11.99 2.37 -2.25
C ASN A 347 12.76 2.96 -1.05
N ASN A 348 12.38 4.14 -0.56
CA ASN A 348 12.96 4.73 0.65
C ASN A 348 12.32 4.11 1.89
N ILE A 349 13.01 4.18 3.03
CA ILE A 349 12.51 3.68 4.32
C ILE A 349 11.53 4.64 5.03
N GLY A 350 11.25 5.81 4.46
CA GLY A 350 10.33 6.81 4.99
C GLY A 350 11.03 8.16 5.18
N PRO A 351 11.66 8.42 6.33
CA PRO A 351 12.31 9.71 6.61
C PRO A 351 13.35 10.09 5.57
N SER A 352 13.33 11.35 5.15
CA SER A 352 14.28 11.94 4.22
C SER A 352 14.45 13.44 4.53
N TYR A 353 15.63 13.98 4.26
CA TYR A 353 15.93 15.39 4.44
C TYR A 353 16.10 16.08 3.09
N ILE A 354 15.44 17.21 2.88
CA ILE A 354 15.60 18.06 1.68
C ILE A 354 16.20 19.42 2.04
N ARG A 355 17.08 19.92 1.18
CA ARG A 355 17.57 21.31 1.18
C ARG A 355 17.75 21.81 -0.24
N SER A 356 17.53 23.10 -0.49
CA SER A 356 17.85 23.74 -1.77
C SER A 356 18.88 24.86 -1.62
N LEU A 357 19.75 24.97 -2.61
CA LEU A 357 20.77 26.01 -2.78
C LEU A 357 20.55 26.75 -4.10
N GLY A 358 21.24 27.88 -4.26
CA GLY A 358 21.19 28.73 -5.45
C GLY A 358 20.28 29.95 -5.28
N LYS A 359 20.31 30.84 -6.26
CA LYS A 359 19.49 32.06 -6.29
C LYS A 359 18.14 31.72 -6.93
N HIS A 360 17.17 31.33 -6.11
CA HIS A 360 15.81 31.02 -6.55
C HIS A 360 14.74 31.57 -5.61
N THR A 361 13.55 31.84 -6.15
CA THR A 361 12.34 32.23 -5.40
C THR A 361 11.26 31.18 -5.60
N GLY A 362 10.55 30.80 -4.52
CA GLY A 362 9.69 29.62 -4.52
C GLY A 362 10.48 28.31 -4.50
N GLY A 363 9.82 27.20 -4.83
CA GLY A 363 10.48 25.89 -4.94
C GLY A 363 10.52 25.11 -3.64
N GLU A 364 9.57 25.41 -2.75
CA GLU A 364 9.26 24.67 -1.55
C GLU A 364 8.83 23.23 -1.89
N LEU A 365 8.99 22.32 -0.92
CA LEU A 365 8.42 20.99 -1.02
C LEU A 365 7.00 21.01 -0.44
N TRP A 366 5.98 20.61 -1.19
CA TRP A 366 4.71 20.19 -0.63
C TRP A 366 4.77 18.70 -0.28
N THR A 367 4.28 18.32 0.90
CA THR A 367 4.06 16.93 1.33
C THR A 367 2.60 16.73 1.73
N ALA A 368 2.03 15.57 1.40
CA ALA A 368 0.68 15.17 1.82
C ALA A 368 0.60 14.73 3.28
N ASP A 369 1.74 14.39 3.87
CA ASP A 369 1.88 13.92 5.24
C ASP A 369 3.19 14.44 5.83
N ALA A 370 3.06 15.41 6.73
CA ALA A 370 4.13 15.95 7.53
C ALA A 370 4.43 15.02 8.71
N PHE A 371 5.69 15.04 9.13
CA PHE A 371 6.08 14.41 10.38
C PHE A 371 5.64 15.25 11.58
N VAL A 372 5.10 14.58 12.60
CA VAL A 372 4.85 15.13 13.93
C VAL A 372 5.74 14.43 14.95
N GLU A 373 6.16 15.16 15.99
CA GLU A 373 6.78 14.52 17.15
C GLU A 373 5.78 13.60 17.86
N ALA A 374 6.26 12.43 18.26
CA ALA A 374 5.58 11.47 19.09
C ALA A 374 6.54 10.97 20.18
N THR A 375 5.98 10.45 21.26
CA THR A 375 6.73 9.76 22.31
C THR A 375 6.35 8.29 22.26
N ASP A 376 7.33 7.40 22.31
CA ASP A 376 7.11 5.96 22.40
C ASP A 376 6.62 5.62 23.81
N GLU A 377 5.49 4.92 23.93
CA GLU A 377 4.79 4.73 25.21
C GLU A 377 5.52 3.75 26.15
N ASP A 378 6.28 2.79 25.58
CA ASP A 378 7.01 1.77 26.35
C ASP A 378 8.39 2.28 26.82
N THR A 379 9.08 3.10 26.00
CA THR A 379 10.45 3.56 26.26
C THR A 379 10.56 5.02 26.70
N GLY A 380 9.54 5.85 26.42
CA GLY A 380 9.58 7.30 26.63
C GLY A 380 10.45 8.05 25.61
N GLU A 381 10.99 7.39 24.59
CA GLU A 381 11.84 8.04 23.58
C GLU A 381 11.02 8.92 22.61
N LYS A 382 11.58 10.07 22.24
CA LYS A 382 11.02 10.90 21.17
C LYS A 382 11.32 10.32 19.80
N TYR A 383 10.32 10.33 18.93
CA TYR A 383 10.46 10.01 17.51
C TYR A 383 9.55 10.89 16.66
N VAL A 384 9.64 10.77 15.34
CA VAL A 384 8.66 11.37 14.45
C VAL A 384 7.82 10.30 13.76
N LYS A 385 6.55 10.61 13.48
CA LYS A 385 5.65 9.75 12.70
C LYS A 385 4.77 10.55 11.76
N GLY A 386 4.17 9.85 10.79
CA GLY A 386 3.13 10.44 9.93
C GLY A 386 1.88 10.82 10.72
N GLY A 387 0.98 11.55 10.08
CA GLY A 387 -0.25 12.08 10.66
C GLY A 387 -0.29 13.61 10.80
N GLY A 388 0.80 14.32 10.48
CA GLY A 388 0.81 15.80 10.48
C GLY A 388 -0.02 16.44 9.36
N GLY A 389 -0.48 15.63 8.39
CA GLY A 389 -1.29 16.13 7.27
C GLY A 389 -0.48 16.94 6.26
N GLN A 390 -1.16 17.75 5.45
CA GLN A 390 -0.51 18.44 4.34
C GLN A 390 0.34 19.64 4.84
N GLN A 391 1.56 19.78 4.32
CA GLN A 391 2.46 20.89 4.69
C GLN A 391 3.30 21.36 3.50
N VAL A 392 3.70 22.64 3.53
CA VAL A 392 4.68 23.24 2.61
C VAL A 392 5.95 23.58 3.38
N LEU A 393 7.10 23.05 2.92
CA LEU A 393 8.41 23.16 3.57
C LEU A 393 9.34 24.07 2.76
N SER A 394 9.76 25.19 3.35
CA SER A 394 10.79 26.05 2.75
C SER A 394 12.17 25.40 2.83
N CYS A 395 12.72 25.03 1.67
CA CYS A 395 13.98 24.28 1.55
C CYS A 395 15.23 25.17 1.46
N SER A 396 15.10 26.48 1.24
CA SER A 396 16.25 27.39 1.04
C SER A 396 16.94 27.78 2.35
N GLY A 397 16.20 27.83 3.46
CA GLY A 397 16.71 28.23 4.78
C GLY A 397 17.43 27.14 5.58
N GLY A 398 17.61 25.94 5.03
CA GLY A 398 18.23 24.81 5.75
C GLY A 398 17.60 23.47 5.38
N TRP A 399 18.06 22.40 6.02
CA TRP A 399 17.48 21.07 5.86
C TRP A 399 16.08 20.99 6.47
N LYS A 400 15.16 20.32 5.78
CA LYS A 400 13.79 20.03 6.24
C LYS A 400 13.54 18.53 6.15
N LEU A 401 13.07 17.95 7.26
CA LEU A 401 12.66 16.56 7.32
C LEU A 401 11.29 16.39 6.65
N PHE A 402 11.10 15.34 5.86
CA PHE A 402 9.83 15.00 5.23
C PHE A 402 9.68 13.48 5.04
N ASN A 403 8.43 13.02 4.94
CA ASN A 403 8.12 11.61 4.71
C ASN A 403 8.21 11.28 3.21
N GLY A 404 9.32 10.67 2.77
CA GLY A 404 9.50 10.23 1.38
C GLY A 404 8.57 9.08 0.95
N ASN A 405 7.91 8.40 1.89
CA ASN A 405 6.85 7.43 1.60
C ASN A 405 5.44 8.08 1.50
N ALA A 406 5.32 9.40 1.69
CA ALA A 406 4.10 10.15 1.40
C ALA A 406 4.18 10.83 0.02
N GLU A 407 3.03 11.25 -0.52
CA GLU A 407 3.00 12.04 -1.76
C GLU A 407 3.70 13.39 -1.54
N HIS A 408 4.63 13.75 -2.41
CA HIS A 408 5.30 15.04 -2.36
C HIS A 408 5.65 15.57 -3.76
N TYR A 409 5.79 16.90 -3.89
CA TYR A 409 6.20 17.58 -5.13
C TYR A 409 6.92 18.91 -4.86
N THR A 410 7.69 19.37 -5.84
CA THR A 410 8.33 20.70 -5.79
C THR A 410 7.36 21.74 -6.33
N LYS A 411 7.04 22.77 -5.54
CA LYS A 411 6.23 23.91 -6.01
C LYS A 411 6.96 24.67 -7.14
N PRO A 412 6.23 25.44 -7.98
CA PRO A 412 6.85 26.30 -8.99
C PRO A 412 7.90 27.25 -8.40
N TYR A 413 8.93 27.56 -9.17
CA TYR A 413 9.99 28.49 -8.78
C TYR A 413 10.61 29.18 -9.99
N GLN A 414 11.39 30.23 -9.72
CA GLN A 414 12.19 30.95 -10.70
C GLN A 414 13.64 31.06 -10.22
N GLY A 415 14.59 31.20 -11.16
CA GLY A 415 16.02 31.25 -10.87
C GLY A 415 16.70 29.86 -10.82
N THR A 416 17.95 29.83 -10.36
CA THR A 416 18.79 28.62 -10.33
C THR A 416 18.62 27.88 -9.01
N ARG A 417 18.19 26.61 -9.07
CA ARG A 417 17.90 25.77 -7.92
C ARG A 417 18.64 24.44 -7.99
N ILE A 418 19.48 24.18 -7.00
CA ILE A 418 20.11 22.88 -6.76
C ILE A 418 19.49 22.30 -5.50
N SER A 419 18.82 21.15 -5.54
CA SER A 419 18.32 20.51 -4.31
C SER A 419 18.99 19.19 -4.01
N PHE A 420 19.36 19.02 -2.74
CA PHE A 420 19.88 17.80 -2.16
C PHE A 420 18.76 17.12 -1.38
N ILE A 421 18.63 15.80 -1.57
CA ILE A 421 17.77 14.93 -0.79
C ILE A 421 18.64 13.84 -0.18
N ALA A 422 18.78 13.82 1.14
CA ALA A 422 19.41 12.74 1.89
C ALA A 422 18.34 11.72 2.29
N PHE A 423 18.55 10.46 1.91
CA PHE A 423 17.60 9.39 2.15
C PHE A 423 18.29 8.04 2.34
N SER A 424 17.55 7.06 2.87
CA SER A 424 17.97 5.67 2.98
C SER A 424 17.05 4.76 2.19
N HIS A 425 17.63 3.99 1.26
CA HIS A 425 16.93 2.94 0.53
C HIS A 425 16.54 1.82 1.51
N ASN A 426 15.38 1.21 1.34
CA ASN A 426 14.89 0.10 2.17
C ASN A 426 15.77 -1.17 2.19
N ALA A 427 16.88 -1.19 1.45
CA ALA A 427 17.84 -2.28 1.36
C ALA A 427 19.26 -1.85 1.79
N TYR A 428 19.38 -0.71 2.48
CA TYR A 428 20.65 -0.17 2.99
C TYR A 428 21.40 -1.16 3.90
N ASN A 429 20.68 -2.08 4.55
CA ASN A 429 21.22 -3.13 5.42
C ASN A 429 21.25 -4.52 4.77
N LYS A 430 20.92 -4.61 3.48
CA LYS A 430 20.93 -5.85 2.68
C LYS A 430 21.89 -5.72 1.50
N LEU A 431 22.97 -4.95 1.67
CA LEU A 431 23.99 -4.76 0.64
C LEU A 431 24.89 -5.99 0.56
N SER A 432 25.76 -6.06 -0.45
CA SER A 432 26.93 -6.95 -0.36
C SER A 432 28.01 -6.29 0.49
N THR A 433 28.86 -7.08 1.16
CA THR A 433 29.97 -6.59 1.99
C THR A 433 30.84 -5.57 1.26
N ARG A 434 31.09 -5.79 -0.04
CA ARG A 434 31.85 -4.88 -0.89
C ARG A 434 31.13 -3.55 -1.12
N VAL A 435 29.82 -3.57 -1.40
CA VAL A 435 29.03 -2.33 -1.59
C VAL A 435 28.90 -1.59 -0.26
N ALA A 436 28.62 -2.28 0.84
CA ALA A 436 28.58 -1.69 2.17
C ALA A 436 29.91 -1.00 2.54
N SER A 437 31.04 -1.70 2.37
CA SER A 437 32.37 -1.15 2.65
C SER A 437 32.70 0.06 1.79
N LYS A 438 32.38 0.03 0.48
CA LYS A 438 32.65 1.18 -0.40
C LYS A 438 31.77 2.39 -0.06
N LEU A 439 30.52 2.19 0.33
CA LEU A 439 29.65 3.29 0.79
C LEU A 439 30.14 3.91 2.10
N LYS A 440 30.59 3.09 3.07
CA LYS A 440 31.23 3.56 4.30
C LYS A 440 32.49 4.39 4.00
N GLU A 441 33.36 3.93 3.10
CA GLU A 441 34.56 4.66 2.64
C GLU A 441 34.20 6.02 2.00
N LEU A 442 33.11 6.08 1.24
CA LEU A 442 32.59 7.32 0.63
C LEU A 442 31.84 8.22 1.63
N GLY A 443 31.74 7.82 2.90
CA GLY A 443 31.21 8.62 4.00
C GLY A 443 29.70 8.51 4.23
N PHE A 444 29.01 7.55 3.61
CA PHE A 444 27.60 7.24 3.88
C PHE A 444 27.45 6.50 5.22
N THR A 445 26.37 6.80 5.94
CA THR A 445 26.13 6.34 7.32
C THR A 445 25.11 5.21 7.43
N ALA A 446 24.24 5.01 6.42
CA ALA A 446 23.37 3.84 6.33
C ALA A 446 23.88 2.87 5.25
N ALA A 447 24.73 1.94 5.66
CA ALA A 447 25.25 0.87 4.80
C ALA A 447 25.68 -0.35 5.64
N SER A 448 24.97 -1.47 5.52
CA SER A 448 25.35 -2.77 6.10
C SER A 448 24.88 -3.94 5.23
N ASP A 449 25.39 -5.12 5.57
CA ASP A 449 25.22 -6.41 4.91
C ASP A 449 24.77 -7.51 5.89
N ASP A 450 24.42 -7.13 7.12
CA ASP A 450 23.98 -7.96 8.24
C ASP A 450 22.46 -8.24 8.25
N GLY A 451 21.67 -7.50 7.48
CA GLY A 451 20.22 -7.56 7.49
C GLY A 451 19.55 -6.91 8.70
N VAL A 452 20.32 -6.34 9.63
CA VAL A 452 19.84 -5.74 10.89
C VAL A 452 19.50 -4.27 10.67
N ASP A 453 18.40 -3.78 11.24
CA ASP A 453 18.06 -2.36 11.13
C ASP A 453 18.83 -1.50 12.14
N LEU A 454 19.32 -0.35 11.68
CA LEU A 454 19.77 0.72 12.58
C LEU A 454 18.62 1.13 13.51
N PRO A 455 18.86 1.45 14.79
CA PRO A 455 17.82 1.85 15.73
C PRO A 455 16.94 3.00 15.22
N TYR A 456 17.56 3.99 14.55
CA TYR A 456 16.84 5.08 13.89
C TYR A 456 15.76 4.58 12.90
N PHE A 457 16.02 3.48 12.19
CA PHE A 457 15.15 2.96 11.13
C PHE A 457 14.20 1.83 11.52
N ALA A 458 14.47 1.10 12.61
CA ALA A 458 13.60 0.03 13.09
C ALA A 458 12.13 0.50 13.25
N LYS A 459 11.93 1.70 13.79
CA LYS A 459 10.59 2.31 13.97
C LYS A 459 9.87 2.66 12.66
N TYR A 460 10.56 2.84 11.53
CA TYR A 460 9.92 3.05 10.22
C TYR A 460 9.80 1.78 9.38
N ARG A 461 10.51 0.70 9.76
CA ARG A 461 10.38 -0.59 9.07
C ARG A 461 8.97 -1.16 9.23
N ILE A 462 8.34 -1.48 8.10
CA ILE A 462 7.15 -2.33 8.04
C ILE A 462 7.61 -3.74 7.68
N ASP A 463 7.51 -4.67 8.63
CA ASP A 463 7.75 -6.08 8.34
C ASP A 463 6.57 -6.65 7.54
N LYS A 464 6.85 -7.13 6.33
CA LYS A 464 5.84 -7.67 5.41
C LYS A 464 5.89 -9.20 5.32
N SER A 465 6.81 -9.84 6.06
CA SER A 465 6.88 -11.30 6.17
C SER A 465 5.64 -11.83 6.88
N GLU A 466 5.08 -12.91 6.35
CA GLU A 466 4.10 -13.71 7.09
C GLU A 466 4.83 -14.53 8.15
N PHE A 467 4.20 -14.73 9.31
CA PHE A 467 4.66 -15.69 10.31
C PHE A 467 4.84 -17.08 9.68
N THR A 468 5.91 -17.74 10.06
CA THR A 468 6.17 -19.15 9.77
C THR A 468 5.11 -20.06 10.42
N PRO A 469 5.01 -21.34 10.03
CA PRO A 469 4.07 -22.28 10.67
C PRO A 469 4.25 -22.43 12.18
N ASP A 470 5.48 -22.37 12.70
CA ASP A 470 5.78 -22.40 14.14
C ASP A 470 5.30 -21.12 14.85
N GLU A 471 5.59 -19.94 14.29
CA GLU A 471 5.14 -18.66 14.84
C GLU A 471 3.61 -18.54 14.85
N ASN A 472 2.93 -18.99 13.78
CA ASN A 472 1.48 -19.07 13.76
C ASN A 472 0.95 -20.04 14.83
N SER A 473 1.61 -21.17 15.06
CA SER A 473 1.21 -22.13 16.10
C SER A 473 1.31 -21.53 17.51
N LYS A 474 2.40 -20.80 17.79
CA LYS A 474 2.58 -20.02 19.03
C LYS A 474 1.52 -18.92 19.18
N TYR A 475 1.26 -18.19 18.11
CA TYR A 475 0.23 -17.15 18.08
C TYR A 475 -1.18 -17.71 18.35
N PHE A 476 -1.56 -18.83 17.73
CA PHE A 476 -2.85 -19.47 18.00
C PHE A 476 -2.96 -20.01 19.43
N ALA A 477 -1.87 -20.50 20.03
CA ALA A 477 -1.86 -20.88 21.44
C ALA A 477 -2.09 -19.66 22.36
N TYR A 478 -1.44 -18.53 22.05
CA TYR A 478 -1.66 -17.26 22.73
C TYR A 478 -3.11 -16.76 22.57
N GLN A 479 -3.66 -16.81 21.35
CA GLN A 479 -5.04 -16.40 21.07
C GLN A 479 -6.07 -17.27 21.80
N LYS A 480 -5.87 -18.60 21.86
CA LYS A 480 -6.71 -19.51 22.66
C LYS A 480 -6.70 -19.15 24.14
N LYS A 481 -5.52 -18.84 24.70
CA LYS A 481 -5.39 -18.40 26.09
C LYS A 481 -6.14 -17.07 26.32
N ARG A 482 -5.95 -16.08 25.44
CA ARG A 482 -6.69 -14.80 25.47
C ARG A 482 -8.20 -14.99 25.40
N ALA A 483 -8.71 -15.90 24.57
CA ALA A 483 -10.15 -16.13 24.44
C ALA A 483 -10.82 -16.62 25.75
N VAL A 484 -10.03 -17.20 26.68
CA VAL A 484 -10.47 -17.59 28.02
C VAL A 484 -10.29 -16.46 29.04
N GLU A 485 -9.14 -15.76 29.01
CA GLU A 485 -8.81 -14.70 29.97
C GLU A 485 -9.55 -13.38 29.69
N LEU A 486 -9.78 -13.07 28.42
CA LEU A 486 -10.40 -11.86 27.90
C LEU A 486 -11.43 -12.24 26.81
N PRO A 487 -12.56 -12.90 27.19
CA PRO A 487 -13.60 -13.26 26.24
C PRO A 487 -14.25 -12.03 25.59
N PRO A 488 -15.11 -12.24 24.58
CA PRO A 488 -16.07 -11.23 24.12
C PRO A 488 -16.92 -10.66 25.27
N PRO A 489 -17.47 -9.44 25.12
CA PRO A 489 -18.05 -8.71 26.24
C PRO A 489 -19.26 -9.45 26.81
N THR A 490 -19.27 -9.70 28.12
CA THR A 490 -20.34 -10.44 28.80
C THR A 490 -21.33 -9.55 29.55
N LYS A 491 -20.89 -8.36 30.00
CA LYS A 491 -21.73 -7.40 30.72
C LYS A 491 -22.67 -6.66 29.75
N PRO A 492 -23.91 -6.35 30.14
CA PRO A 492 -24.84 -5.60 29.30
C PRO A 492 -24.28 -4.27 28.80
N ASN A 493 -24.68 -3.87 27.58
CA ASN A 493 -24.29 -2.63 26.93
C ASN A 493 -22.75 -2.45 26.85
N ARG A 494 -22.06 -3.51 26.45
CA ARG A 494 -20.62 -3.50 26.16
C ARG A 494 -20.35 -3.96 24.73
N ILE A 495 -19.31 -3.42 24.13
CA ILE A 495 -18.78 -3.81 22.82
C ILE A 495 -17.27 -4.04 22.91
N SER A 496 -16.77 -4.97 22.12
CA SER A 496 -15.36 -5.19 21.90
C SER A 496 -15.05 -5.44 20.43
N ILE A 497 -13.90 -4.95 19.98
CA ILE A 497 -13.31 -5.17 18.66
C ILE A 497 -11.92 -5.76 18.90
N GLU A 498 -11.61 -6.93 18.35
CA GLU A 498 -10.25 -7.49 18.37
C GLU A 498 -9.84 -7.87 16.94
N CYS A 499 -8.68 -7.40 16.47
CA CYS A 499 -8.22 -7.69 15.09
C CYS A 499 -6.70 -7.72 14.95
N TYR A 500 -6.23 -8.38 13.89
CA TYR A 500 -4.82 -8.51 13.53
C TYR A 500 -4.63 -8.60 12.00
N GLY A 501 -3.48 -8.15 11.52
CA GLY A 501 -3.17 -7.99 10.10
C GLY A 501 -2.69 -9.27 9.41
N LEU A 502 -2.68 -9.25 8.06
CA LEU A 502 -2.40 -10.42 7.20
C LEU A 502 -1.16 -11.22 7.59
N THR A 503 -0.09 -10.56 8.02
CA THR A 503 1.20 -11.21 8.34
C THR A 503 1.13 -12.16 9.52
N MET A 504 0.10 -12.06 10.36
CA MET A 504 -0.14 -13.00 11.45
C MET A 504 -1.34 -13.88 11.09
N ALA A 505 -1.13 -15.18 10.93
CA ALA A 505 -2.22 -16.14 10.69
C ALA A 505 -3.21 -15.78 9.57
N ARG A 506 -2.73 -15.15 8.47
CA ARG A 506 -3.55 -14.62 7.36
C ARG A 506 -4.52 -13.49 7.75
N GLY A 507 -4.31 -12.85 8.89
CA GLY A 507 -5.19 -11.81 9.41
C GLY A 507 -6.51 -12.37 9.94
N GLY A 508 -7.19 -11.60 10.79
CA GLY A 508 -8.45 -12.04 11.38
C GLY A 508 -8.88 -11.19 12.55
N GLY A 509 -9.88 -11.66 13.29
CA GLY A 509 -10.45 -10.95 14.43
C GLY A 509 -11.92 -11.25 14.61
N TRP A 510 -12.56 -10.46 15.46
CA TRP A 510 -13.98 -10.50 15.73
C TRP A 510 -14.48 -9.13 16.23
N ILE A 511 -15.77 -8.84 16.01
CA ILE A 511 -16.48 -7.72 16.65
C ILE A 511 -17.62 -8.32 17.46
N GLY A 512 -17.64 -8.09 18.76
CA GLY A 512 -18.63 -8.66 19.68
C GLY A 512 -19.31 -7.61 20.53
N TYR A 513 -20.59 -7.79 20.82
CA TYR A 513 -21.35 -6.90 21.70
C TYR A 513 -22.34 -7.68 22.57
N CYS A 514 -22.74 -7.09 23.69
CA CYS A 514 -23.74 -7.63 24.61
C CYS A 514 -24.86 -6.60 24.81
N ASP A 515 -26.11 -6.99 24.51
CA ASP A 515 -27.26 -6.09 24.62
C ASP A 515 -27.74 -5.89 26.08
N ALA A 516 -28.79 -5.10 26.30
CA ALA A 516 -29.31 -4.83 27.65
C ALA A 516 -29.86 -6.09 28.36
N SER A 517 -30.21 -7.14 27.61
CA SER A 517 -30.69 -8.42 28.17
C SER A 517 -29.57 -9.37 28.57
N GLY A 518 -28.30 -9.01 28.33
CA GLY A 518 -27.15 -9.88 28.55
C GLY A 518 -26.88 -10.86 27.41
N LYS A 519 -27.58 -10.73 26.27
CA LYS A 519 -27.37 -11.59 25.11
C LYS A 519 -26.16 -11.12 24.32
N GLN A 520 -25.20 -12.03 24.17
CA GLN A 520 -23.94 -11.79 23.46
C GLN A 520 -24.10 -12.14 21.97
N THR A 521 -23.53 -11.30 21.11
CA THR A 521 -23.44 -11.54 19.66
C THR A 521 -22.00 -11.28 19.23
N VAL A 522 -21.39 -12.21 18.48
CA VAL A 522 -20.00 -12.12 18.02
C VAL A 522 -19.95 -12.37 16.52
N HIS A 523 -19.38 -11.43 15.78
CA HIS A 523 -19.12 -11.52 14.36
C HIS A 523 -17.65 -11.88 14.14
N GLU A 524 -17.36 -13.15 13.85
CA GLU A 524 -16.04 -13.57 13.35
C GLU A 524 -15.72 -12.84 12.03
N LEU A 525 -14.50 -12.34 11.90
CA LEU A 525 -14.02 -11.71 10.67
C LEU A 525 -13.26 -12.74 9.84
N THR A 526 -13.69 -12.98 8.60
CA THR A 526 -13.02 -13.97 7.74
C THR A 526 -11.55 -13.57 7.48
N PRO A 527 -10.58 -14.48 7.70
CA PRO A 527 -9.17 -14.29 7.36
C PRO A 527 -8.94 -13.97 5.89
N ASN A 528 -7.84 -13.29 5.57
CA ASN A 528 -7.43 -12.93 4.21
C ASN A 528 -8.51 -12.12 3.43
N MET A 529 -9.21 -11.23 4.13
CA MET A 529 -10.25 -10.37 3.54
C MET A 529 -9.86 -8.89 3.65
N THR A 530 -9.83 -8.23 2.49
CA THR A 530 -9.48 -6.82 2.33
C THR A 530 -10.59 -5.86 2.76
N GLY A 531 -10.30 -4.57 2.91
CA GLY A 531 -11.32 -3.54 3.15
C GLY A 531 -11.80 -3.44 4.60
N PHE A 532 -12.90 -2.72 4.80
CA PHE A 532 -13.52 -2.50 6.11
C PHE A 532 -14.64 -3.51 6.36
N HIS A 533 -14.49 -4.30 7.42
CA HIS A 533 -15.60 -5.03 8.04
C HIS A 533 -16.30 -4.07 9.00
N VAL A 534 -17.61 -3.86 8.83
CA VAL A 534 -18.35 -2.81 9.57
C VAL A 534 -19.62 -3.38 10.20
N LEU A 535 -19.83 -3.09 11.49
CA LEU A 535 -21.14 -3.21 12.14
C LEU A 535 -21.76 -1.82 12.36
N GLU A 536 -23.04 -1.70 12.05
CA GLU A 536 -23.87 -0.53 12.34
C GLU A 536 -24.79 -0.84 13.53
N LEU A 537 -24.65 -0.09 14.62
CA LEU A 537 -25.28 -0.37 15.91
C LEU A 537 -26.06 0.85 16.42
N ASP A 538 -27.31 0.65 16.79
CA ASP A 538 -28.08 1.63 17.56
C ASP A 538 -28.01 1.32 19.06
N VAL A 539 -28.19 2.31 19.91
CA VAL A 539 -28.11 2.16 21.37
C VAL A 539 -29.30 2.86 22.02
N HIS A 540 -30.34 2.07 22.30
CA HIS A 540 -31.57 2.55 22.91
C HIS A 540 -31.46 2.56 24.44
N ALA A 541 -32.00 3.60 25.08
CA ALA A 541 -31.96 3.74 26.54
C ALA A 541 -32.55 2.54 27.32
N THR A 542 -33.55 1.85 26.75
CA THR A 542 -34.24 0.71 27.40
C THR A 542 -33.87 -0.66 26.81
N LYS A 543 -33.59 -0.75 25.51
CA LYS A 543 -33.25 -2.01 24.82
C LYS A 543 -31.74 -2.26 24.70
N GLY A 544 -30.91 -1.27 24.99
CA GLY A 544 -29.47 -1.35 24.83
C GLY A 544 -29.02 -1.39 23.37
N ILE A 545 -27.91 -2.08 23.14
CA ILE A 545 -27.29 -2.25 21.82
C ILE A 545 -28.20 -3.07 20.89
N SER A 546 -28.46 -2.57 19.69
CA SER A 546 -29.21 -3.26 18.64
C SER A 546 -28.45 -3.20 17.31
N LEU A 547 -28.21 -4.34 16.68
CA LEU A 547 -27.58 -4.41 15.36
C LEU A 547 -28.57 -3.98 14.27
N ILE A 548 -28.21 -2.94 13.53
CA ILE A 548 -28.98 -2.43 12.39
C ILE A 548 -28.51 -3.08 11.10
N ASN A 549 -27.20 -3.18 10.90
CA ASN A 549 -26.63 -3.77 9.68
C ASN A 549 -25.22 -4.32 9.91
N ALA A 550 -24.85 -5.33 9.12
CA ALA A 550 -23.53 -5.97 9.16
C ALA A 550 -22.93 -6.06 7.75
N PHE A 551 -21.93 -5.22 7.49
CA PHE A 551 -21.12 -5.21 6.29
C PHE A 551 -19.83 -5.99 6.55
N VAL A 552 -19.98 -7.30 6.73
CA VAL A 552 -18.89 -8.26 6.91
C VAL A 552 -18.75 -9.15 5.66
N ASP A 553 -17.59 -9.81 5.52
CA ASP A 553 -17.30 -10.79 4.47
C ASP A 553 -17.60 -10.32 3.02
N ARG A 554 -18.70 -10.80 2.42
CA ARG A 554 -19.07 -10.47 1.02
C ARG A 554 -19.79 -9.13 0.88
N LYS A 555 -20.27 -8.52 1.98
CA LYS A 555 -20.96 -7.21 1.98
C LYS A 555 -20.08 -6.03 2.42
N ARG A 556 -18.90 -6.32 2.99
CA ARG A 556 -17.87 -5.38 3.46
C ARG A 556 -17.48 -4.32 2.43
N PHE A 557 -16.86 -3.22 2.87
CA PHE A 557 -16.40 -2.16 1.96
C PHE A 557 -14.99 -2.47 1.43
N ASP A 558 -14.89 -3.01 0.21
CA ASP A 558 -13.64 -3.49 -0.40
C ASP A 558 -12.79 -2.35 -1.01
N ILE A 559 -12.40 -1.40 -0.15
CA ILE A 559 -11.61 -0.21 -0.49
C ILE A 559 -10.27 -0.57 -1.15
N TYR A 560 -9.73 -1.76 -0.89
CA TYR A 560 -8.53 -2.24 -1.57
C TYR A 560 -8.82 -2.62 -3.02
N GLY A 561 -9.83 -3.47 -3.25
CA GLY A 561 -10.17 -3.99 -4.58
C GLY A 561 -10.77 -2.94 -5.51
N LYS A 562 -11.58 -2.02 -4.99
CA LYS A 562 -12.34 -1.03 -5.78
C LYS A 562 -12.34 0.35 -5.12
N THR A 563 -11.15 0.92 -4.95
CA THR A 563 -10.88 2.08 -4.08
C THR A 563 -11.88 3.23 -4.22
N ASP A 564 -11.98 3.90 -5.36
CA ASP A 564 -12.82 5.09 -5.45
C ASP A 564 -14.32 4.78 -5.27
N LEU A 565 -14.80 3.68 -5.88
CA LEU A 565 -16.19 3.21 -5.76
C LEU A 565 -16.57 2.87 -4.30
N GLU A 566 -15.70 2.19 -3.58
CA GLU A 566 -15.98 1.73 -2.20
C GLU A 566 -15.75 2.83 -1.17
N VAL A 567 -14.82 3.78 -1.41
CA VAL A 567 -14.74 5.04 -0.65
C VAL A 567 -16.02 5.85 -0.82
N ASP A 568 -16.56 5.93 -2.04
CA ASP A 568 -17.82 6.62 -2.32
C ASP A 568 -19.01 5.93 -1.66
N ARG A 569 -19.07 4.59 -1.70
CA ARG A 569 -20.09 3.79 -1.01
C ARG A 569 -20.02 3.96 0.50
N PHE A 570 -18.83 3.92 1.10
CA PHE A 570 -18.62 4.11 2.53
C PHE A 570 -18.94 5.55 2.98
N SER A 571 -18.47 6.56 2.24
CA SER A 571 -18.78 7.97 2.51
C SER A 571 -20.29 8.23 2.44
N SER A 572 -20.97 7.65 1.44
CA SER A 572 -22.44 7.76 1.29
C SER A 572 -23.20 7.04 2.39
N PHE A 573 -22.72 5.88 2.85
CA PHE A 573 -23.24 5.18 4.03
C PHE A 573 -23.13 6.07 5.28
N VAL A 574 -21.92 6.54 5.62
CA VAL A 574 -21.70 7.39 6.80
C VAL A 574 -22.49 8.70 6.76
N LYS A 575 -22.68 9.30 5.58
CA LYS A 575 -23.49 10.52 5.43
C LYS A 575 -24.97 10.30 5.75
N LYS A 576 -25.51 9.10 5.51
CA LYS A 576 -26.92 8.74 5.76
C LYS A 576 -27.22 8.27 7.18
N LEU A 577 -26.20 8.02 8.00
CA LEU A 577 -26.40 7.61 9.40
C LEU A 577 -27.03 8.75 10.22
N PRO A 578 -28.00 8.47 11.11
CA PRO A 578 -28.51 9.45 12.06
C PRO A 578 -27.46 9.78 13.13
N ALA A 579 -27.56 10.96 13.74
CA ALA A 579 -26.69 11.35 14.84
C ALA A 579 -26.79 10.35 16.01
N GLY A 580 -25.67 10.08 16.68
CA GLY A 580 -25.59 9.09 17.77
C GLY A 580 -25.52 7.62 17.31
N ARG A 581 -25.62 7.33 16.00
CA ARG A 581 -25.45 5.97 15.47
C ARG A 581 -24.00 5.50 15.65
N VAL A 582 -23.82 4.33 16.26
CA VAL A 582 -22.50 3.75 16.55
C VAL A 582 -22.04 2.88 15.37
N VAL A 583 -20.76 2.94 15.05
CA VAL A 583 -20.13 2.17 13.97
C VAL A 583 -18.84 1.54 14.46
N ALA A 584 -18.78 0.21 14.42
CA ALA A 584 -17.57 -0.55 14.71
C ALA A 584 -16.93 -1.01 13.40
N ILE A 585 -15.62 -0.79 13.23
CA ILE A 585 -14.86 -1.08 12.02
C ILE A 585 -13.61 -1.90 12.37
N ALA A 586 -13.32 -2.91 11.56
CA ALA A 586 -12.09 -3.67 11.62
C ALA A 586 -11.48 -3.93 10.23
N ILE A 587 -10.16 -4.06 10.15
CA ILE A 587 -9.41 -4.54 8.97
C ILE A 587 -8.64 -5.80 9.35
N THR A 588 -8.72 -6.86 8.52
CA THR A 588 -8.03 -8.14 8.75
C THR A 588 -6.85 -8.38 7.80
N ASP A 589 -6.98 -8.10 6.50
CA ASP A 589 -5.82 -8.01 5.59
C ASP A 589 -5.37 -6.55 5.42
N THR A 590 -6.02 -5.82 4.52
CA THR A 590 -5.73 -4.42 4.25
C THR A 590 -6.90 -3.73 3.56
N ALA A 591 -7.18 -2.47 3.91
CA ALA A 591 -8.12 -1.63 3.16
C ALA A 591 -7.44 -0.68 2.16
N VAL A 592 -6.13 -0.44 2.30
CA VAL A 592 -5.39 0.55 1.51
C VAL A 592 -4.31 -0.14 0.71
N ALA A 593 -4.09 0.24 -0.55
CA ALA A 593 -3.00 -0.26 -1.36
C ALA A 593 -1.80 0.70 -1.32
N ALA A 594 -0.58 0.19 -1.11
CA ALA A 594 0.63 1.01 -1.01
C ALA A 594 0.93 1.91 -2.24
N LYS A 595 0.37 1.58 -3.41
CA LYS A 595 0.51 2.34 -4.66
C LYS A 595 -0.76 3.07 -5.10
N ARG A 596 -1.87 2.87 -4.39
CA ARG A 596 -3.19 3.47 -4.68
C ARG A 596 -3.86 3.81 -3.33
N PRO A 597 -3.39 4.84 -2.62
CA PRO A 597 -4.03 5.27 -1.38
C PRO A 597 -5.45 5.79 -1.67
N PRO A 598 -6.41 5.61 -0.75
CA PRO A 598 -7.73 6.21 -0.88
C PRO A 598 -7.64 7.74 -0.77
N SER A 599 -8.58 8.43 -1.42
CA SER A 599 -8.73 9.88 -1.33
C SER A 599 -9.09 10.35 0.09
N ASP A 600 -8.87 11.64 0.36
CA ASP A 600 -9.14 12.23 1.68
C ASP A 600 -10.62 12.07 2.12
N LYS A 601 -11.54 11.86 1.16
CA LYS A 601 -12.97 11.53 1.35
C LYS A 601 -13.23 10.32 2.26
N LEU A 602 -12.31 9.35 2.30
CA LEU A 602 -12.40 8.22 3.25
C LEU A 602 -12.20 8.70 4.70
N TYR A 603 -11.19 9.54 4.90
CA TYR A 603 -10.84 10.08 6.21
C TYR A 603 -11.87 11.10 6.68
N ASP A 604 -12.47 11.87 5.78
CA ASP A 604 -13.62 12.73 6.09
C ASP A 604 -14.83 11.93 6.58
N ALA A 605 -15.09 10.75 6.00
CA ALA A 605 -16.12 9.85 6.50
C ALA A 605 -15.78 9.32 7.91
N LEU A 606 -14.51 8.97 8.18
CA LEU A 606 -14.09 8.57 9.53
C LEU A 606 -14.20 9.73 10.54
N ARG A 607 -13.87 10.97 10.15
CA ARG A 607 -14.06 12.17 10.98
C ARG A 607 -15.54 12.43 11.32
N LEU A 608 -16.46 12.17 10.40
CA LEU A 608 -17.91 12.23 10.68
C LEU A 608 -18.38 11.17 11.69
N LEU A 609 -17.58 10.14 11.95
CA LEU A 609 -17.76 9.14 13.01
C LEU A 609 -16.92 9.43 14.27
N GLY A 610 -16.34 10.62 14.38
CA GLY A 610 -15.55 11.04 15.54
C GLY A 610 -14.07 10.65 15.53
N ALA A 611 -13.52 10.23 14.38
CA ALA A 611 -12.06 10.06 14.27
C ALA A 611 -11.33 11.42 14.42
N PRO A 612 -10.12 11.47 14.99
CA PRO A 612 -9.36 12.72 15.17
C PRO A 612 -9.16 13.50 13.86
N ALA A 613 -9.15 14.84 13.94
CA ALA A 613 -8.93 15.69 12.77
C ALA A 613 -7.60 15.37 12.06
N GLN A 614 -6.53 15.22 12.85
CA GLN A 614 -5.18 14.82 12.44
C GLN A 614 -4.96 13.30 12.64
N MET A 615 -5.79 12.50 11.97
CA MET A 615 -5.67 11.05 11.92
C MET A 615 -4.52 10.61 11.00
N GLU A 616 -3.69 9.67 11.46
CA GLU A 616 -2.67 8.98 10.64
C GLU A 616 -3.34 8.20 9.49
N LYS A 617 -2.78 8.30 8.28
CA LYS A 617 -3.33 7.60 7.10
C LYS A 617 -3.19 6.08 7.25
N ILE A 618 -4.21 5.33 6.81
CA ILE A 618 -4.27 3.87 7.03
C ILE A 618 -3.14 3.18 6.26
N GLY A 619 -2.25 2.52 7.01
CA GLY A 619 -1.07 1.86 6.46
C GLY A 619 -1.40 0.60 5.65
N TYR A 620 -0.52 0.27 4.69
CA TYR A 620 -0.64 -0.95 3.91
C TYR A 620 -0.43 -2.20 4.79
N ARG A 621 -1.44 -3.09 4.81
CA ARG A 621 -1.55 -4.27 5.71
C ARG A 621 -1.52 -3.97 7.21
N PHE A 622 -1.83 -2.74 7.62
CA PHE A 622 -1.93 -2.42 9.04
C PHE A 622 -3.26 -2.96 9.59
N PRO A 623 -3.27 -3.72 10.71
CA PRO A 623 -4.48 -3.92 11.47
C PRO A 623 -5.05 -2.57 11.91
N PHE A 624 -6.38 -2.51 12.01
CA PHE A 624 -7.11 -1.29 12.33
C PHE A 624 -8.39 -1.70 13.05
N ALA A 625 -8.61 -1.14 14.22
CA ALA A 625 -9.85 -1.23 15.00
C ALA A 625 -10.35 0.19 15.25
N PHE A 626 -11.62 0.45 14.97
CA PHE A 626 -12.22 1.76 15.21
C PHE A 626 -13.65 1.62 15.73
N LEU A 627 -13.96 2.32 16.80
CA LEU A 627 -15.29 2.44 17.37
C LEU A 627 -15.71 3.91 17.34
N GLY A 628 -16.60 4.26 16.42
CA GLY A 628 -17.02 5.64 16.17
C GLY A 628 -18.50 5.89 16.40
N VAL A 629 -18.86 7.16 16.50
CA VAL A 629 -20.23 7.65 16.72
C VAL A 629 -20.51 8.77 15.72
N LYS A 630 -21.60 8.68 14.99
CA LYS A 630 -22.01 9.71 14.05
C LYS A 630 -22.25 11.05 14.77
N GLY A 631 -21.36 12.02 14.55
CA GLY A 631 -21.38 13.32 15.22
C GLY A 631 -20.88 13.33 16.67
N GLY A 632 -20.25 12.23 17.13
CA GLY A 632 -19.65 12.12 18.47
C GLY A 632 -18.13 12.01 18.43
N THR A 633 -17.54 11.41 19.47
CA THR A 633 -16.11 11.06 19.53
C THR A 633 -15.94 9.57 19.26
N GLY A 634 -14.85 9.18 18.57
CA GLY A 634 -14.52 7.79 18.28
C GLY A 634 -13.12 7.41 18.81
N HIS A 635 -12.94 6.11 19.04
CA HIS A 635 -11.68 5.52 19.48
C HIS A 635 -11.04 4.72 18.35
N LEU A 636 -9.74 4.93 18.14
CA LEU A 636 -8.97 4.37 17.04
C LEU A 636 -7.76 3.62 17.59
N LEU A 637 -7.56 2.39 17.12
CA LEU A 637 -6.28 1.71 17.16
C LEU A 637 -5.85 1.33 15.75
N MET A 638 -4.58 1.61 15.45
CA MET A 638 -3.88 1.17 14.25
C MET A 638 -2.41 1.01 14.62
N ASP A 639 -1.77 -0.02 14.06
CA ASP A 639 -0.33 -0.18 14.15
C ASP A 639 0.20 -1.04 12.98
N LYS A 640 1.48 -1.38 13.00
CA LYS A 640 2.12 -2.23 12.01
C LYS A 640 1.49 -3.63 11.94
N THR A 641 1.80 -4.29 10.85
CA THR A 641 1.38 -5.62 10.40
C THR A 641 1.33 -6.71 11.49
N LYS A 642 2.30 -6.77 12.42
CA LYS A 642 2.44 -7.81 13.46
C LYS A 642 1.88 -7.45 14.85
N PHE A 643 0.90 -6.55 14.90
CA PHE A 643 0.18 -6.19 16.13
C PHE A 643 -1.21 -6.85 16.21
N LEU A 644 -1.59 -7.25 17.42
CA LEU A 644 -2.97 -7.52 17.80
C LEU A 644 -3.53 -6.26 18.46
N LEU A 645 -4.69 -5.79 17.98
CA LEU A 645 -5.38 -4.61 18.49
C LEU A 645 -6.67 -5.03 19.16
N ARG A 646 -6.99 -4.42 20.31
CA ARG A 646 -8.28 -4.60 20.99
C ARG A 646 -8.83 -3.28 21.52
N ILE A 647 -10.12 -3.03 21.30
CA ILE A 647 -10.90 -1.98 21.96
C ILE A 647 -12.02 -2.69 22.72
N ASP A 648 -12.23 -2.38 24.00
CA ASP A 648 -13.44 -2.71 24.76
C ASP A 648 -14.07 -1.39 25.26
N ALA A 649 -15.40 -1.28 25.25
CA ALA A 649 -16.11 -0.07 25.66
C ALA A 649 -17.54 -0.32 26.16
N ALA A 650 -18.04 0.62 26.96
CA ALA A 650 -19.45 0.79 27.29
C ALA A 650 -20.17 1.67 26.27
N LEU A 651 -21.38 1.27 25.88
CA LEU A 651 -22.26 2.05 25.01
C LEU A 651 -23.51 2.51 25.77
N GLY A 652 -23.65 3.82 25.92
CA GLY A 652 -24.84 4.49 26.46
C GLY A 652 -25.79 4.98 25.36
N ALA A 653 -26.97 5.43 25.79
CA ALA A 653 -27.98 6.00 24.89
C ALA A 653 -27.40 7.14 24.03
N ASN A 654 -27.95 7.32 22.83
CA ASN A 654 -27.46 8.26 21.82
C ASN A 654 -25.98 8.04 21.40
N GLY A 655 -25.47 6.82 21.60
CA GLY A 655 -24.11 6.43 21.20
C GLY A 655 -23.00 6.94 22.10
N VAL A 656 -23.28 7.30 23.36
CA VAL A 656 -22.23 7.72 24.31
C VAL A 656 -21.25 6.56 24.54
N ILE A 657 -19.98 6.75 24.17
CA ILE A 657 -18.90 5.79 24.46
C ILE A 657 -18.29 6.14 25.84
N SER A 658 -18.12 5.13 26.69
CA SER A 658 -17.53 5.24 28.04
C SER A 658 -16.78 3.95 28.42
N ASP A 659 -16.14 3.92 29.61
CA ASP A 659 -15.34 2.78 30.12
C ASP A 659 -14.39 2.16 29.08
N VAL A 660 -13.70 2.98 28.28
CA VAL A 660 -12.90 2.48 27.16
C VAL A 660 -11.55 1.96 27.63
N THR A 661 -11.25 0.72 27.28
CA THR A 661 -9.91 0.15 27.39
C THR A 661 -9.38 -0.23 26.02
N THR A 662 -8.11 0.08 25.77
CA THR A 662 -7.43 -0.19 24.50
C THR A 662 -6.16 -1.00 24.73
N GLU A 663 -5.93 -2.02 23.91
CA GLU A 663 -4.71 -2.82 23.92
C GLU A 663 -4.06 -2.83 22.53
N LYS A 664 -2.75 -2.57 22.49
CA LYS A 664 -1.87 -2.93 21.38
C LYS A 664 -0.88 -3.97 21.90
N THR A 665 -0.78 -5.11 21.23
CA THR A 665 0.21 -6.16 21.55
C THR A 665 1.08 -6.41 20.33
N ASP A 666 2.39 -6.12 20.44
CA ASP A 666 3.40 -6.67 19.52
C ASP A 666 3.52 -8.17 19.79
N VAL A 667 3.00 -8.99 18.87
CA VAL A 667 3.01 -10.45 19.01
C VAL A 667 4.41 -11.02 18.82
N THR A 668 5.27 -10.37 18.03
CA THR A 668 6.65 -10.83 17.80
C THR A 668 7.45 -10.71 19.10
N ALA A 669 7.41 -9.54 19.75
CA ALA A 669 8.08 -9.34 21.03
C ALA A 669 7.46 -10.22 22.14
N LYS A 670 6.13 -10.10 22.35
CA LYS A 670 5.42 -10.66 23.51
C LYS A 670 5.21 -12.18 23.45
N VAL A 671 5.11 -12.77 22.26
CA VAL A 671 4.77 -14.19 22.08
C VAL A 671 5.91 -14.96 21.42
N ILE A 672 6.44 -14.47 20.29
CA ILE A 672 7.44 -15.21 19.52
C ILE A 672 8.79 -15.21 20.24
N LEU A 673 9.37 -14.02 20.49
CA LEU A 673 10.70 -13.88 21.07
C LEU A 673 10.73 -14.23 22.57
N ALA A 674 9.73 -13.82 23.35
CA ALA A 674 9.62 -14.20 24.76
C ALA A 674 9.55 -15.72 25.00
N SER A 675 9.07 -16.50 24.02
CA SER A 675 9.08 -17.97 24.09
C SER A 675 10.46 -18.60 23.83
N ALA A 676 11.38 -17.89 23.20
CA ALA A 676 12.72 -18.38 22.88
C ALA A 676 13.70 -18.27 24.06
N GLY A 677 13.49 -17.32 24.98
CA GLY A 677 14.31 -17.10 26.18
C GLY A 677 14.03 -18.07 27.34
N LYS A 678 13.22 -19.10 27.14
CA LYS A 678 12.94 -20.17 28.13
C LYS A 678 13.40 -21.53 27.59
N LYS A 679 14.71 -21.68 27.42
CA LYS A 679 15.40 -22.94 27.16
C LYS A 679 16.60 -23.06 28.08
#